data_AF-A0A6N3GIV3-F1
#
_entry.id   AF-A0A6N3GIV3-F1
#
_cell.length_a   1.000
_cell.length_b   1.000
_cell.length_c   1.000
_cell.angle_alpha   90.00
_cell.angle_beta   90.00
_cell.angle_gamma   90.00
#
_symmetry.space_group_name_H-M   'P 1'
#
loop_
_entity.id
_entity.type
_entity.pdbx_description
1 polymer ?
#
loop_
_entity_poly.entity_id
_entity_poly.type
_entity_poly.pdbx_seq_one_letter_code
_entity_poly.pdbx_strand_id
1 'polypeptide(L)'
;MYIADLHIHSRYSRATSRDCTPEILELWARKKGIRLLGTGDFTHPAWREELKEKLVPAEEGLYTLKEEYRVRDPLTDDSGTPRFVVTGEISSIYKQGERVRKVHSLLLLPSLEDAERLSLRLEQIGNIHSDGRPILGLPCHALLEIMLELCPEAVYIPAHIWTPHFSLFGAFSGFDTIQECFGDLTPHIHALETGLSSDPPMNWRLSALDSYQLISNSDAHSPAKLGREANLIEGELSYPALKKAIETGEGLQGTIEFFPEEGKYHFDGHRKCHLCLSPAEARKFDGKCPVCGKKLTIGVSHRVEELADRAEGYLRPDGKVFESLVPLPEVIAASTGKSAAGVRVQRMYQEMIRRLGDEFSILRNVPAEDIRLTAGTMIAEGISRLRRGEVKRKPGFDGEYGTIQLFEPWELDNVDGQISLALPSQDIVIEEIPTEIFHKAETPDASVTEAAASKEPEGIIIERHDLPVEIFLNENQKEAVTVLARAVSVKAGPGTGKTGTLTARILHLLKERGVKPSEITAVTFTNKAAAELRQRLEKQTGGKKTVRLLNIGTFHSICLEILKENDFECIPAQEEMLLETAGEIVKEYGLPESPSGFLRRLSLEKSGMEPSGAGKDTDENTVFHKAASEYQKRLLAEGVCDFDDLLLETLKLFKSEPKKEIGRHRFHYLLVDEFQDVNPVQFELIRLWNSGGRELFVIGDPDQAIYGFRGTDPACFEYLKKEYPSLKEIALNKNYRSVPAILEGAQAVISENPGQRWKLEPVCTEGSPIRLVTAESVRAEAIFTAKEINRLIGGIDMLDAQEKRVTGRLSGFSDIAVLYRTHRQAAFLETCLRKEGIPYRVAGRDDFLADTAVRGSVSFFRSLLNGEERFLAKLCQRLLWNGMDGPEREAAFERAAKTYSPLMIKEKPYDILDKWIADQNLDNQNMEKLRQLSGMYRNMKEFTDALAFGTEGDLIRPGKKQYRSDAVTLMTMHASKGLEFPVVILCGVRKGLIPLETKGQSGEKDKEEERRLFYVGMTRAKEQLILVTDREQSEFLNALPETCLEREEAGRLKQQEAGMGRQISLFEWMKEQ
;
A
#
# COMPACT_ATOMS: atom_id res chain seq x y z
N MET A 1 -19.67 -7.52 38.45
CA MET A 1 -18.40 -7.66 37.73
C MET A 1 -18.50 -8.84 36.76
N TYR A 2 -17.99 -8.68 35.54
CA TYR A 2 -17.95 -9.69 34.49
C TYR A 2 -16.59 -9.67 33.76
N ILE A 3 -16.25 -10.76 33.08
CA ILE A 3 -14.99 -10.91 32.34
C ILE A 3 -15.24 -10.63 30.85
N ALA A 4 -14.41 -9.79 30.25
CA ALA A 4 -14.50 -9.38 28.86
C ALA A 4 -13.19 -9.64 28.10
N ASP A 5 -13.27 -10.32 26.95
CA ASP A 5 -12.15 -10.57 26.04
C ASP A 5 -12.50 -10.03 24.65
N LEU A 6 -11.91 -8.88 24.31
CA LEU A 6 -12.38 -8.01 23.22
C LEU A 6 -11.61 -8.22 21.91
N HIS A 7 -10.40 -8.77 21.98
CA HIS A 7 -9.52 -8.98 20.84
C HIS A 7 -9.43 -10.46 20.48
N ILE A 8 -10.17 -10.87 19.45
CA ILE A 8 -10.18 -12.23 18.93
C ILE A 8 -10.21 -12.22 17.40
N HIS A 9 -9.89 -13.35 16.78
CA HIS A 9 -9.96 -13.53 15.33
C HIS A 9 -10.96 -14.61 14.90
N SER A 10 -11.59 -14.35 13.76
CA SER A 10 -12.48 -15.26 13.05
C SER A 10 -11.69 -16.24 12.18
N ARG A 11 -12.36 -17.29 11.70
CA ARG A 11 -11.79 -18.23 10.72
C ARG A 11 -11.35 -17.60 9.39
N TYR A 12 -11.72 -16.34 9.11
CA TYR A 12 -11.35 -15.62 7.89
C TYR A 12 -10.02 -14.87 8.03
N SER A 13 -9.49 -14.74 9.25
CA SER A 13 -8.14 -14.24 9.47
C SER A 13 -7.07 -15.30 9.20
N ARG A 14 -5.90 -14.85 8.74
CA ARG A 14 -4.72 -15.73 8.60
C ARG A 14 -4.32 -16.38 9.91
N ALA A 15 -3.70 -17.56 9.79
CA ALA A 15 -3.15 -18.34 10.91
C ALA A 15 -4.16 -18.63 12.06
N THR A 16 -5.46 -18.57 11.76
CA THR A 16 -6.55 -18.79 12.72
C THR A 16 -7.24 -20.13 12.49
N SER A 17 -7.72 -20.77 13.56
CA SER A 17 -8.44 -22.04 13.48
C SER A 17 -9.72 -21.91 12.66
N ARG A 18 -10.06 -22.97 11.91
CA ARG A 18 -11.37 -23.07 11.23
C ARG A 18 -12.54 -23.13 12.21
N ASP A 19 -12.26 -23.52 13.45
CA ASP A 19 -13.24 -23.62 14.54
C ASP A 19 -13.53 -22.26 15.20
N CYS A 20 -12.92 -21.15 14.75
CA CYS A 20 -13.28 -19.81 15.19
C CYS A 20 -14.59 -19.35 14.50
N THR A 21 -15.70 -20.03 14.81
CA THR A 21 -17.06 -19.67 14.41
C THR A 21 -17.86 -19.18 15.62
N PRO A 22 -18.94 -18.40 15.45
CA PRO A 22 -19.68 -17.82 16.57
C PRO A 22 -20.18 -18.88 17.57
N GLU A 23 -20.58 -20.06 17.06
CA GLU A 23 -21.10 -21.17 17.86
C GLU A 23 -20.04 -21.78 18.79
N ILE A 24 -18.83 -21.97 18.27
CA ILE A 24 -17.75 -22.57 19.04
C ILE A 24 -17.15 -21.54 20.00
N LEU A 25 -17.05 -20.28 19.59
CA LEU A 25 -16.59 -19.18 20.44
C LEU A 25 -17.52 -19.00 21.65
N GLU A 26 -18.84 -19.02 21.43
CA GLU A 26 -19.84 -18.96 22.51
C GLU A 26 -19.69 -20.13 23.48
N LEU A 27 -19.51 -21.35 22.97
CA LEU A 27 -19.32 -22.55 23.80
C LEU A 27 -18.06 -22.46 24.66
N TRP A 28 -16.95 -22.00 24.09
CA TRP A 28 -15.70 -21.84 24.83
C TRP A 28 -15.79 -20.70 25.84
N ALA A 29 -16.46 -19.59 25.53
CA ALA A 29 -16.73 -18.54 26.52
C ALA A 29 -17.51 -19.07 27.73
N ARG A 30 -18.54 -19.91 27.53
CA ARG A 30 -19.25 -20.55 28.64
C ARG A 30 -18.35 -21.45 29.48
N LYS A 31 -17.49 -22.26 28.85
CA LYS A 31 -16.53 -23.12 29.57
C LYS A 31 -15.53 -22.30 30.38
N LYS A 32 -15.07 -21.19 29.82
CA LYS A 32 -14.09 -20.32 30.45
C LYS A 32 -14.68 -19.43 31.54
N GLY A 33 -15.95 -19.03 31.41
CA GLY A 33 -16.60 -18.04 32.29
C GLY A 33 -16.55 -16.61 31.74
N ILE A 34 -16.33 -16.46 30.42
CA ILE A 34 -16.30 -15.14 29.75
C ILE A 34 -17.74 -14.73 29.44
N ARG A 35 -18.12 -13.52 29.87
CA ARG A 35 -19.49 -12.99 29.67
C ARG A 35 -19.60 -12.04 28.50
N LEU A 36 -18.49 -11.40 28.10
CA LEU A 36 -18.45 -10.52 26.93
C LEU A 36 -17.27 -10.89 26.02
N LEU A 37 -17.55 -11.16 24.75
CA LEU A 37 -16.57 -11.46 23.72
C LEU A 37 -16.60 -10.43 22.61
N GLY A 38 -15.45 -10.10 22.04
CA GLY A 38 -15.39 -9.49 20.71
C GLY A 38 -15.93 -10.44 19.65
N THR A 39 -16.45 -9.93 18.54
CA THR A 39 -16.77 -10.76 17.36
C THR A 39 -15.53 -11.09 16.53
N GLY A 40 -14.52 -10.22 16.56
CA GLY A 40 -13.37 -10.25 15.67
C GLY A 40 -13.72 -9.90 14.21
N ASP A 41 -12.72 -9.41 13.47
CA ASP A 41 -12.67 -9.34 12.00
C ASP A 41 -13.93 -8.79 11.27
N PHE A 42 -14.65 -7.81 11.85
CA PHE A 42 -15.86 -7.27 11.22
C PHE A 42 -15.63 -6.74 9.80
N THR A 43 -14.40 -6.45 9.39
CA THR A 43 -14.10 -5.95 8.05
C THR A 43 -14.40 -6.98 6.95
N HIS A 44 -14.30 -8.28 7.24
CA HIS A 44 -14.51 -9.31 6.22
C HIS A 44 -16.00 -9.48 5.86
N PRO A 45 -16.41 -9.31 4.60
CA PRO A 45 -17.82 -9.26 4.23
C PRO A 45 -18.54 -10.59 4.46
N ALA A 46 -17.92 -11.73 4.13
CA ALA A 46 -18.55 -13.03 4.39
C ALA A 46 -18.71 -13.31 5.90
N TRP A 47 -17.84 -12.73 6.74
CA TRP A 47 -17.96 -12.86 8.19
C TRP A 47 -19.09 -12.00 8.72
N ARG A 48 -19.23 -10.76 8.24
CA ARG A 48 -20.37 -9.90 8.58
C ARG A 48 -21.71 -10.52 8.24
N GLU A 49 -21.83 -11.13 7.06
CA GLU A 49 -23.06 -11.84 6.68
C GLU A 49 -23.34 -13.02 7.61
N GLU A 50 -22.31 -13.79 7.97
CA GLU A 50 -22.44 -14.87 8.97
C GLU A 50 -22.85 -14.35 10.36
N LEU A 51 -22.31 -13.21 10.80
CA LEU A 51 -22.70 -12.56 12.06
C LEU A 51 -24.15 -12.07 12.01
N LYS A 52 -24.60 -11.43 10.91
CA LYS A 52 -25.99 -11.00 10.71
C LYS A 52 -26.96 -12.19 10.69
N GLU A 53 -26.55 -13.30 10.09
CA GLU A 53 -27.35 -14.52 10.05
C GLU A 53 -27.51 -15.14 11.44
N LYS A 54 -26.43 -15.23 12.23
CA LYS A 54 -26.39 -16.05 13.45
C LYS A 54 -26.63 -15.29 14.75
N LEU A 55 -26.37 -13.98 14.77
CA LEU A 55 -26.52 -13.15 15.96
C LEU A 55 -27.86 -12.39 15.97
N VAL A 56 -28.37 -12.12 17.16
CA VAL A 56 -29.51 -11.22 17.40
C VAL A 56 -29.15 -10.20 18.49
N PRO A 57 -29.70 -8.98 18.43
CA PRO A 57 -29.53 -8.00 19.51
C PRO A 57 -30.03 -8.55 20.86
N ALA A 58 -29.27 -8.31 21.93
CA ALA A 58 -29.63 -8.73 23.28
C ALA A 58 -29.79 -7.53 24.22
N GLU A 59 -28.75 -6.73 24.37
CA GLU A 59 -28.73 -5.44 25.08
C GLU A 59 -28.24 -4.33 24.14
N GLU A 60 -28.26 -3.08 24.60
CA GLU A 60 -27.85 -1.94 23.77
C GLU A 60 -26.40 -2.10 23.27
N GLY A 61 -26.26 -2.28 21.96
CA GLY A 61 -24.99 -2.51 21.25
C GLY A 61 -24.33 -3.87 21.48
N LEU A 62 -25.02 -4.82 22.11
CA LEU A 62 -24.55 -6.17 22.35
C LEU A 62 -25.44 -7.22 21.68
N TYR A 63 -24.83 -8.32 21.27
CA TYR A 63 -25.49 -9.39 20.53
C TYR A 63 -25.38 -10.73 21.26
N THR A 64 -26.32 -11.63 21.01
CA THR A 64 -26.26 -13.03 21.46
C THR A 64 -26.47 -13.96 20.27
N LEU A 65 -25.97 -15.18 20.38
CA LEU A 65 -26.20 -16.21 19.37
C LEU A 65 -27.69 -16.63 19.38
N LYS A 66 -28.29 -16.81 18.19
CA LYS A 66 -29.63 -17.37 18.07
C LYS A 66 -29.67 -18.79 18.62
N GLU A 67 -30.78 -19.14 19.26
CA GLU A 67 -30.94 -20.42 19.97
C GLU A 67 -30.77 -21.65 19.05
N GLU A 68 -31.08 -21.52 17.76
CA GLU A 68 -30.93 -22.59 16.76
C GLU A 68 -29.48 -22.94 16.40
N TYR A 69 -28.55 -22.00 16.56
CA TYR A 69 -27.11 -22.22 16.33
C TYR A 69 -26.34 -22.55 17.63
N ARG A 70 -27.02 -22.54 18.78
CA ARG A 70 -26.37 -22.75 20.07
C ARG A 70 -26.01 -24.23 20.27
N VAL A 71 -24.73 -24.49 20.54
CA VAL A 71 -24.24 -25.85 20.80
C VAL A 71 -24.61 -26.27 22.22
N ARG A 72 -25.43 -27.31 22.35
CA ARG A 72 -25.75 -27.91 23.66
C ARG A 72 -24.60 -28.79 24.12
N ASP A 73 -23.99 -28.43 25.25
CA ASP A 73 -22.91 -29.19 25.88
C ASP A 73 -23.32 -29.54 27.32
N PRO A 74 -23.31 -30.83 27.72
CA PRO A 74 -23.64 -31.25 29.08
C PRO A 74 -22.64 -30.79 30.14
N LEU A 75 -21.53 -30.15 29.75
CA LEU A 75 -20.50 -29.61 30.65
C LEU A 75 -20.77 -28.18 31.12
N THR A 76 -21.67 -27.47 30.45
CA THR A 76 -21.96 -26.05 30.74
C THR A 76 -23.45 -25.90 30.99
N ASP A 77 -23.83 -25.14 32.01
CA ASP A 77 -25.23 -24.77 32.21
C ASP A 77 -25.65 -23.61 31.30
N ASP A 78 -26.94 -23.28 31.31
CA ASP A 78 -27.47 -22.08 30.65
C ASP A 78 -27.30 -20.81 31.51
N SER A 79 -26.54 -20.86 32.59
CA SER A 79 -26.41 -19.75 33.54
C SER A 79 -25.42 -18.70 33.01
N GLY A 80 -25.97 -17.67 32.39
CA GLY A 80 -25.26 -16.48 31.90
C GLY A 80 -24.69 -16.64 30.48
N THR A 81 -25.58 -16.67 29.51
CA THR A 81 -25.25 -16.63 28.08
C THR A 81 -24.24 -15.51 27.77
N PRO A 82 -23.12 -15.79 27.10
CA PRO A 82 -22.16 -14.78 26.68
C PRO A 82 -22.79 -13.75 25.73
N ARG A 83 -22.24 -12.53 25.71
CA ARG A 83 -22.57 -11.49 24.75
C ARG A 83 -21.42 -11.24 23.80
N PHE A 84 -21.76 -10.77 22.60
CA PHE A 84 -20.83 -10.35 21.58
C PHE A 84 -20.89 -8.83 21.42
N VAL A 85 -19.73 -8.19 21.39
CA VAL A 85 -19.54 -6.80 20.94
C VAL A 85 -18.80 -6.81 19.62
N VAL A 86 -19.19 -5.95 18.68
CA VAL A 86 -18.59 -5.94 17.35
C VAL A 86 -17.18 -5.38 17.43
N THR A 87 -16.19 -6.21 17.09
CA THR A 87 -14.77 -5.84 17.11
C THR A 87 -14.04 -6.28 15.86
N GLY A 88 -12.92 -5.63 15.58
CA GLY A 88 -12.04 -6.01 14.48
C GLY A 88 -10.68 -5.34 14.58
N GLU A 89 -9.65 -6.09 14.20
CA GLU A 89 -8.28 -5.59 14.12
C GLU A 89 -7.98 -5.10 12.70
N ILE A 90 -7.36 -3.93 12.58
CA ILE A 90 -6.87 -3.38 11.31
C ILE A 90 -5.35 -3.24 11.40
N SER A 91 -4.64 -3.72 10.38
CA SER A 91 -3.20 -3.57 10.25
C SER A 91 -2.88 -2.36 9.36
N SER A 92 -2.35 -1.30 9.96
CA SER A 92 -1.90 -0.11 9.24
C SER A 92 -0.40 -0.23 8.94
N ILE A 93 -0.05 -0.37 7.66
CA ILE A 93 1.33 -0.42 7.18
C ILE A 93 1.55 0.73 6.19
N TYR A 94 2.33 1.72 6.59
CA TYR A 94 2.52 2.95 5.82
C TYR A 94 3.87 3.60 6.09
N LYS A 95 4.36 4.39 5.13
CA LYS A 95 5.55 5.22 5.32
C LYS A 95 5.20 6.53 6.03
N GLN A 96 5.93 6.84 7.11
CA GLN A 96 5.88 8.15 7.77
C GLN A 96 7.31 8.66 7.98
N GLY A 97 7.64 9.74 7.27
CA GLY A 97 9.02 10.20 7.13
C GLY A 97 9.90 9.14 6.45
N GLU A 98 11.03 8.82 7.07
CA GLU A 98 12.01 7.88 6.51
C GLU A 98 11.76 6.41 6.93
N ARG A 99 10.79 6.15 7.82
CA ARG A 99 10.50 4.82 8.40
C ARG A 99 9.17 4.24 7.91
N VAL A 100 9.11 2.92 7.79
CA VAL A 100 7.87 2.17 7.56
C VAL A 100 7.26 1.83 8.92
N ARG A 101 6.06 2.34 9.17
CA ARG A 101 5.28 2.11 10.39
C ARG A 101 4.36 0.92 10.19
N LYS A 102 4.23 0.08 11.21
CA LYS A 102 3.35 -1.08 11.23
C LYS A 102 2.67 -1.12 12.58
N VAL A 103 1.39 -0.77 12.60
CA VAL A 103 0.63 -0.65 13.84
C VAL A 103 -0.69 -1.37 13.67
N HIS A 104 -1.02 -2.21 14.63
CA HIS A 104 -2.32 -2.83 14.69
C HIS A 104 -3.24 -2.04 15.60
N SER A 105 -4.52 -2.00 15.24
CA SER A 105 -5.53 -1.22 15.96
C SER A 105 -6.79 -2.05 16.10
N LEU A 106 -7.24 -2.20 17.34
CA LEU A 106 -8.50 -2.83 17.69
C LEU A 106 -9.59 -1.76 17.68
N LEU A 107 -10.63 -1.97 16.89
CA LEU A 107 -11.80 -1.10 16.85
C LEU A 107 -13.00 -1.80 17.48
N LEU A 108 -13.71 -1.10 18.36
CA LEU A 108 -14.98 -1.54 18.95
C LEU A 108 -16.11 -0.70 18.36
N LEU A 109 -17.11 -1.35 17.78
CA LEU A 109 -18.24 -0.69 17.13
C LEU A 109 -19.54 -0.96 17.88
N PRO A 110 -20.45 0.04 17.94
CA PRO A 110 -21.71 -0.09 18.66
C PRO A 110 -22.70 -1.03 17.97
N SER A 111 -22.56 -1.28 16.65
CA SER A 111 -23.48 -2.14 15.92
C SER A 111 -22.88 -2.76 14.65
N LEU A 112 -23.54 -3.80 14.14
CA LEU A 112 -23.22 -4.43 12.85
C LEU A 112 -23.48 -3.50 11.66
N GLU A 113 -24.41 -2.55 11.77
CA GLU A 113 -24.66 -1.53 10.75
C GLU A 113 -23.50 -0.53 10.68
N ASP A 114 -22.93 -0.13 11.82
CA ASP A 114 -21.75 0.73 11.83
C ASP A 114 -20.50 0.00 11.31
N ALA A 115 -20.38 -1.30 11.58
CA ALA A 115 -19.39 -2.16 10.94
C ALA A 115 -19.53 -2.20 9.42
N GLU A 116 -20.76 -2.25 8.90
CA GLU A 116 -21.04 -2.16 7.46
C GLU A 116 -20.56 -0.83 6.88
N ARG A 117 -20.95 0.29 7.50
CA ARG A 117 -20.60 1.64 7.04
C ARG A 117 -19.09 1.87 7.02
N LEU A 118 -18.40 1.52 8.10
CA LEU A 118 -16.95 1.67 8.18
C LEU A 118 -16.25 0.77 7.16
N SER A 119 -16.67 -0.50 7.03
CA SER A 119 -16.10 -1.42 6.06
C SER A 119 -16.24 -0.94 4.62
N LEU A 120 -17.42 -0.45 4.22
CA LEU A 120 -17.66 0.12 2.88
C LEU A 120 -16.73 1.31 2.60
N ARG A 121 -16.38 2.10 3.62
CA ARG A 121 -15.42 3.19 3.46
C ARG A 121 -13.98 2.69 3.33
N LEU A 122 -13.60 1.70 4.13
CA LEU A 122 -12.25 1.14 4.12
C LEU A 122 -11.97 0.32 2.85
N GLU A 123 -12.99 -0.33 2.27
CA GLU A 123 -12.93 -1.03 0.99
C GLU A 123 -12.47 -0.12 -0.16
N GLN A 124 -12.79 1.17 -0.08
CA GLN A 124 -12.36 2.17 -1.07
C GLN A 124 -10.88 2.56 -0.94
N ILE A 125 -10.20 2.11 0.12
CA ILE A 125 -8.82 2.50 0.46
C ILE A 125 -7.87 1.31 0.28
N GLY A 126 -8.33 0.11 0.63
CA GLY A 126 -7.55 -1.12 0.55
C GLY A 126 -8.44 -2.36 0.45
N ASN A 127 -7.81 -3.51 0.21
CA ASN A 127 -8.52 -4.76 0.06
C ASN A 127 -8.90 -5.36 1.42
N ILE A 128 -10.21 -5.46 1.69
CA ILE A 128 -10.76 -6.03 2.92
C ILE A 128 -11.37 -7.43 2.75
N HIS A 129 -11.29 -8.00 1.54
CA HIS A 129 -11.93 -9.28 1.20
C HIS A 129 -11.03 -10.50 1.35
N SER A 130 -9.72 -10.30 1.41
CA SER A 130 -8.76 -11.41 1.40
C SER A 130 -8.45 -11.97 2.79
N ASP A 131 -8.67 -11.17 3.83
CA ASP A 131 -8.24 -11.45 5.20
C ASP A 131 -9.22 -10.82 6.20
N GLY A 132 -9.46 -11.51 7.31
CA GLY A 132 -10.21 -10.99 8.46
C GLY A 132 -9.55 -9.76 9.08
N ARG A 133 -8.22 -9.69 9.03
CA ARG A 133 -7.40 -8.53 9.42
C ARG A 133 -6.83 -7.86 8.17
N PRO A 134 -7.50 -6.85 7.61
CA PRO A 134 -7.04 -6.19 6.40
C PRO A 134 -5.77 -5.37 6.67
N ILE A 135 -4.89 -5.35 5.67
CA ILE A 135 -3.72 -4.49 5.63
C ILE A 135 -4.08 -3.24 4.82
N LEU A 136 -4.06 -2.10 5.49
CA LEU A 136 -4.34 -0.81 4.87
C LEU A 136 -3.07 0.02 4.80
N GLY A 137 -2.83 0.62 3.64
CA GLY A 137 -1.80 1.64 3.41
C GLY A 137 -2.11 2.99 4.09
N LEU A 138 -2.85 2.98 5.19
CA LEU A 138 -3.45 4.17 5.79
C LEU A 138 -2.76 4.52 7.12
N PRO A 139 -2.34 5.78 7.32
CA PRO A 139 -1.86 6.24 8.62
C PRO A 139 -2.89 6.03 9.73
N CYS A 140 -2.45 5.70 10.95
CA CYS A 140 -3.33 5.48 12.10
C CYS A 140 -4.18 6.72 12.42
N HIS A 141 -3.59 7.91 12.33
CA HIS A 141 -4.29 9.19 12.39
C HIS A 141 -5.50 9.25 11.44
N ALA A 142 -5.29 8.89 10.17
CA ALA A 142 -6.33 8.94 9.15
C ALA A 142 -7.39 7.86 9.36
N LEU A 143 -7.01 6.67 9.85
CA LEU A 143 -7.95 5.63 10.24
C LEU A 143 -8.87 6.13 11.36
N LEU A 144 -8.29 6.75 12.39
CA LEU A 144 -9.03 7.34 13.50
C LEU A 144 -9.96 8.48 13.03
N GLU A 145 -9.49 9.38 12.17
CA GLU A 145 -10.31 10.47 11.62
C GLU A 145 -11.52 9.93 10.85
N ILE A 146 -11.32 8.91 9.99
CA ILE A 146 -12.41 8.26 9.25
C ILE A 146 -13.40 7.58 10.19
N MET A 147 -12.88 6.88 11.21
CA MET A 147 -13.72 6.21 12.20
C MET A 147 -14.58 7.23 12.95
N LEU A 148 -14.00 8.31 13.48
CA LEU A 148 -14.72 9.34 14.22
C LEU A 148 -15.72 10.11 13.33
N GLU A 149 -15.44 10.28 12.04
CA GLU A 149 -16.36 10.92 11.09
C GLU A 149 -17.62 10.06 10.83
N LEU A 150 -17.45 8.73 10.71
CA LEU A 150 -18.55 7.82 10.36
C LEU A 150 -19.28 7.25 11.57
N CYS A 151 -18.52 6.93 12.62
CA CYS A 151 -18.97 6.25 13.82
C CYS A 151 -18.37 6.96 15.06
N PRO A 152 -18.91 8.12 15.47
CA PRO A 152 -18.38 8.90 16.60
C PRO A 152 -18.37 8.15 17.93
N GLU A 153 -19.26 7.17 18.09
CA GLU A 153 -19.35 6.34 19.29
C GLU A 153 -18.37 5.17 19.31
N ALA A 154 -17.64 4.91 18.22
CA ALA A 154 -16.65 3.85 18.14
C ALA A 154 -15.44 4.11 19.03
N VAL A 155 -14.85 3.05 19.58
CA VAL A 155 -13.63 3.13 20.40
C VAL A 155 -12.44 2.61 19.60
N TYR A 156 -11.39 3.43 19.53
CA TYR A 156 -10.11 3.08 18.91
C TYR A 156 -9.10 2.71 19.99
N ILE A 157 -8.49 1.53 19.87
CA ILE A 157 -7.50 1.04 20.82
C ILE A 157 -6.25 0.59 20.04
N PRO A 158 -5.09 1.23 20.23
CA PRO A 158 -3.81 0.68 19.77
C PRO A 158 -3.61 -0.73 20.36
N ALA A 159 -3.49 -1.73 19.49
CA ALA A 159 -3.42 -3.13 19.88
C ALA A 159 -1.98 -3.56 20.21
N HIS A 160 -1.82 -4.45 21.20
CA HIS A 160 -0.56 -5.08 21.63
C HIS A 160 0.68 -4.20 21.45
N ILE A 161 0.68 -3.05 22.14
CA ILE A 161 1.52 -1.87 21.88
C ILE A 161 3.05 -2.10 21.93
N TRP A 162 3.52 -3.27 22.34
CA TRP A 162 4.94 -3.59 22.47
C TRP A 162 5.49 -4.61 21.48
N THR A 163 4.66 -5.30 20.70
CA THR A 163 5.19 -6.37 19.83
C THR A 163 6.27 -5.82 18.88
N PRO A 164 7.45 -6.44 18.74
CA PRO A 164 8.60 -5.78 18.11
C PRO A 164 8.36 -5.29 16.66
N HIS A 165 7.48 -5.97 15.92
CA HIS A 165 7.28 -5.75 14.49
C HIS A 165 5.97 -5.01 14.13
N PHE A 166 4.90 -5.16 14.90
CA PHE A 166 3.54 -4.71 14.56
C PHE A 166 2.87 -4.02 15.75
N SER A 167 3.48 -2.95 16.26
CA SER A 167 2.91 -2.25 17.40
C SER A 167 3.29 -0.78 17.42
N LEU A 168 2.63 -0.05 18.33
CA LEU A 168 2.85 1.36 18.50
C LEU A 168 4.27 1.68 19.02
N PHE A 169 4.82 0.91 19.97
CA PHE A 169 6.16 1.12 20.55
C PHE A 169 7.21 0.08 20.13
N GLY A 170 6.90 -0.78 19.16
CA GLY A 170 7.76 -1.88 18.73
C GLY A 170 9.16 -1.43 18.32
N ALA A 171 10.17 -2.26 18.66
CA ALA A 171 11.59 -1.91 18.49
C ALA A 171 12.04 -1.65 17.04
N PHE A 172 11.33 -2.16 16.03
CA PHE A 172 11.73 -2.02 14.62
C PHE A 172 10.94 -0.98 13.83
N SER A 173 9.64 -0.84 14.12
CA SER A 173 8.69 -0.04 13.33
C SER A 173 7.91 0.97 14.18
N GLY A 174 7.98 0.90 15.51
CA GLY A 174 7.20 1.69 16.46
C GLY A 174 7.69 3.12 16.67
N PHE A 175 6.79 3.95 17.16
CA PHE A 175 6.99 5.31 17.63
C PHE A 175 7.63 5.34 19.02
N ASP A 176 8.14 6.50 19.42
CA ASP A 176 8.63 6.73 20.77
C ASP A 176 7.52 7.37 21.65
N THR A 177 6.51 8.00 21.02
CA THR A 177 5.37 8.62 21.70
C THR A 177 4.05 8.38 20.96
N ILE A 178 2.92 8.44 21.66
CA ILE A 178 1.57 8.29 21.07
C ILE A 178 1.24 9.49 20.17
N GLN A 179 1.72 10.68 20.54
CA GLN A 179 1.52 11.94 19.82
C GLN A 179 2.13 11.92 18.41
N GLU A 180 3.24 11.21 18.20
CA GLU A 180 3.81 11.03 16.85
C GLU A 180 2.91 10.21 15.92
N CYS A 181 2.13 9.28 16.49
CA CYS A 181 1.23 8.39 15.75
C CYS A 181 -0.11 9.08 15.44
N PHE A 182 -0.71 9.75 16.43
CA PHE A 182 -2.08 10.29 16.35
C PHE A 182 -2.16 11.82 16.29
N GLY A 183 -1.06 12.55 16.42
CA GLY A 183 -1.03 14.00 16.25
C GLY A 183 -2.08 14.73 17.10
N ASP A 184 -2.88 15.57 16.45
CA ASP A 184 -3.97 16.33 17.05
C ASP A 184 -5.14 15.47 17.54
N LEU A 185 -5.27 14.23 17.07
CA LEU A 185 -6.31 13.28 17.48
C LEU A 185 -5.90 12.42 18.68
N THR A 186 -4.69 12.60 19.22
CA THR A 186 -4.24 11.90 20.44
C THR A 186 -5.23 11.98 21.61
N PRO A 187 -5.94 13.10 21.86
CA PRO A 187 -6.94 13.17 22.93
C PRO A 187 -8.14 12.21 22.77
N HIS A 188 -8.33 11.60 21.60
CA HIS A 188 -9.36 10.59 21.37
C HIS A 188 -8.91 9.16 21.68
N ILE A 189 -7.63 8.96 22.01
CA ILE A 189 -7.10 7.68 22.47
C ILE A 189 -7.20 7.65 23.99
N HIS A 190 -7.95 6.69 24.52
CA HIS A 190 -8.21 6.58 25.96
C HIS A 190 -7.66 5.30 26.59
N ALA A 191 -7.49 4.24 25.79
CA ALA A 191 -7.01 2.94 26.25
C ALA A 191 -5.94 2.37 25.32
N LEU A 192 -5.10 1.51 25.88
CA LEU A 192 -4.01 0.81 25.18
C LEU A 192 -4.06 -0.67 25.55
N GLU A 193 -3.91 -1.54 24.56
CA GLU A 193 -3.80 -2.97 24.79
C GLU A 193 -2.33 -3.38 24.97
N THR A 194 -1.99 -3.95 26.12
CA THR A 194 -0.63 -4.34 26.50
C THR A 194 -0.09 -5.49 25.64
N GLY A 195 -0.89 -6.54 25.50
CA GLY A 195 -0.57 -7.78 24.77
C GLY A 195 0.37 -8.72 25.53
N LEU A 196 0.44 -9.96 25.04
CA LEU A 196 1.01 -11.17 25.67
C LEU A 196 2.48 -11.16 26.12
N SER A 197 3.20 -10.05 25.99
CA SER A 197 4.62 -9.95 26.35
C SER A 197 4.92 -8.76 27.26
N SER A 198 3.88 -8.07 27.73
CA SER A 198 3.98 -7.00 28.72
C SER A 198 2.79 -7.05 29.68
N ASP A 199 2.99 -6.59 30.91
CA ASP A 199 1.96 -6.51 31.93
C ASP A 199 1.82 -5.05 32.45
N PRO A 200 0.82 -4.75 33.30
CA PRO A 200 0.65 -3.41 33.85
C PRO A 200 1.89 -2.88 34.61
N PRO A 201 2.58 -3.66 35.49
CA PRO A 201 3.83 -3.22 36.11
C PRO A 201 4.91 -2.75 35.13
N MET A 202 5.12 -3.47 34.01
CA MET A 202 6.06 -3.04 32.98
C MET A 202 5.66 -1.69 32.37
N ASN A 203 4.37 -1.49 32.11
CA ASN A 203 3.84 -0.27 31.50
C ASN A 203 3.81 0.92 32.46
N TRP A 204 3.57 0.71 33.76
CA TRP A 204 3.60 1.76 34.78
C TRP A 204 4.97 2.41 34.97
N ARG A 205 6.01 1.82 34.40
CA ARG A 205 7.34 2.41 34.38
C ARG A 205 7.46 3.61 33.43
N LEU A 206 6.44 3.87 32.61
CA LEU A 206 6.37 5.00 31.69
C LEU A 206 5.31 5.99 32.15
N SER A 207 5.72 7.14 32.68
CA SER A 207 4.78 8.20 33.10
C SER A 207 3.87 8.70 31.97
N ALA A 208 4.36 8.66 30.73
CA ALA A 208 3.59 9.02 29.54
C ALA A 208 2.33 8.17 29.32
N LEU A 209 2.28 6.96 29.90
CA LEU A 209 1.13 6.05 29.78
C LEU A 209 0.10 6.23 30.90
N ASP A 210 0.39 7.04 31.93
CA ASP A 210 -0.44 7.12 33.13
C ASP A 210 -1.86 7.64 32.89
N SER A 211 -2.06 8.43 31.83
CA SER A 211 -3.36 9.00 31.43
C SER A 211 -4.24 8.02 30.66
N TYR A 212 -3.74 6.85 30.29
CA TYR A 212 -4.46 5.88 29.47
C TYR A 212 -4.87 4.66 30.32
N GLN A 213 -6.01 4.06 29.97
CA GLN A 213 -6.44 2.79 30.57
C GLN A 213 -5.69 1.63 29.92
N LEU A 214 -5.03 0.81 30.73
CA LEU A 214 -4.42 -0.42 30.25
C LEU A 214 -5.47 -1.52 30.20
N ILE A 215 -5.67 -2.10 29.03
CA ILE A 215 -6.54 -3.26 28.83
C ILE A 215 -5.72 -4.45 28.33
N SER A 216 -6.23 -5.65 28.55
CA SER A 216 -5.55 -6.90 28.20
C SER A 216 -6.54 -7.85 27.54
N ASN A 217 -6.16 -8.43 26.40
CA ASN A 217 -7.06 -9.26 25.59
C ASN A 217 -6.29 -10.43 24.98
N SER A 218 -7.00 -11.53 24.76
CA SER A 218 -6.32 -12.77 24.43
C SER A 218 -5.63 -12.75 23.07
N ASP A 219 -6.02 -11.94 22.08
CA ASP A 219 -5.57 -12.10 20.69
C ASP A 219 -5.75 -13.58 20.23
N ALA A 220 -6.95 -14.12 20.44
CA ALA A 220 -7.25 -15.53 20.24
C ALA A 220 -7.35 -15.89 18.75
N HIS A 221 -6.38 -16.70 18.31
CA HIS A 221 -6.38 -17.36 16.99
C HIS A 221 -6.96 -18.80 17.04
N SER A 222 -7.44 -19.24 18.20
CA SER A 222 -8.18 -20.49 18.36
C SER A 222 -9.11 -20.42 19.57
N PRO A 223 -10.23 -21.17 19.59
CA PRO A 223 -11.18 -21.09 20.70
C PRO A 223 -10.60 -21.51 22.06
N ALA A 224 -9.66 -22.47 22.07
CA ALA A 224 -9.00 -22.92 23.30
C ALA A 224 -8.14 -21.85 23.99
N LYS A 225 -7.77 -20.82 23.23
CA LYS A 225 -6.87 -19.73 23.61
C LYS A 225 -7.59 -18.48 24.13
N LEU A 226 -8.93 -18.51 24.15
CA LEU A 226 -9.76 -17.46 24.73
C LEU A 226 -9.50 -17.30 26.22
N GLY A 227 -9.51 -16.04 26.69
CA GLY A 227 -9.36 -15.72 28.11
C GLY A 227 -7.96 -15.98 28.69
N ARG A 228 -6.91 -16.17 27.87
CA ARG A 228 -5.54 -16.14 28.39
C ARG A 228 -5.13 -14.74 28.87
N GLU A 229 -5.79 -13.73 28.33
CA GLU A 229 -5.83 -12.35 28.82
C GLU A 229 -7.28 -11.87 28.73
N ALA A 230 -7.71 -11.04 29.67
CA ALA A 230 -9.07 -10.50 29.71
C ALA A 230 -9.18 -9.26 30.62
N ASN A 231 -10.32 -8.60 30.57
CA ASN A 231 -10.63 -7.41 31.37
C ASN A 231 -11.71 -7.71 32.42
N LEU A 232 -11.55 -7.13 33.60
CA LEU A 232 -12.52 -7.19 34.70
C LEU A 232 -13.36 -5.91 34.70
N ILE A 233 -14.63 -6.04 34.30
CA ILE A 233 -15.53 -4.90 34.14
C ILE A 233 -16.68 -5.00 35.14
N GLU A 234 -16.94 -3.90 35.83
CA GLU A 234 -18.07 -3.71 36.73
C GLU A 234 -19.04 -2.67 36.13
N GLY A 235 -20.26 -3.11 35.87
CA GLY A 235 -21.30 -2.29 35.26
C GLY A 235 -22.39 -3.16 34.67
N GLU A 236 -23.33 -2.51 34.00
CA GLU A 236 -24.35 -3.17 33.19
C GLU A 236 -23.73 -3.75 31.91
N LEU A 237 -24.31 -4.85 31.40
CA LEU A 237 -23.89 -5.43 30.12
C LEU A 237 -24.50 -4.59 28.98
N SER A 238 -23.82 -3.51 28.59
CA SER A 238 -24.18 -2.68 27.44
C SER A 238 -22.94 -2.05 26.80
N TYR A 239 -23.03 -1.72 25.52
CA TYR A 239 -21.95 -1.02 24.81
C TYR A 239 -21.62 0.35 25.43
N PRO A 240 -22.59 1.20 25.80
CA PRO A 240 -22.27 2.48 26.47
C PRO A 240 -21.53 2.30 27.79
N ALA A 241 -21.88 1.29 28.60
CA ALA A 241 -21.17 1.00 29.84
C ALA A 241 -19.74 0.51 29.59
N LEU A 242 -19.55 -0.37 28.58
CA LEU A 242 -18.22 -0.82 28.14
C LEU A 242 -17.37 0.35 27.65
N LYS A 243 -17.91 1.19 26.77
CA LYS A 243 -17.25 2.39 26.25
C LYS A 243 -16.81 3.30 27.39
N LYS A 244 -17.71 3.60 28.33
CA LYS A 244 -17.40 4.42 29.50
C LYS A 244 -16.27 3.82 30.34
N ALA A 245 -16.29 2.51 30.58
CA ALA A 245 -15.24 1.82 31.34
C ALA A 245 -13.87 1.91 30.67
N ILE A 246 -13.82 1.79 29.33
CA ILE A 246 -12.58 1.89 28.56
C ILE A 246 -12.09 3.34 28.45
N GLU A 247 -12.99 4.31 28.26
CA GLU A 247 -12.61 5.71 28.06
C GLU A 247 -12.23 6.44 29.35
N THR A 248 -12.93 6.14 30.44
CA THR A 248 -12.79 6.88 31.71
C THR A 248 -12.11 6.08 32.81
N GLY A 249 -12.06 4.74 32.68
CA GLY A 249 -11.63 3.85 33.75
C GLY A 249 -12.67 3.62 34.86
N GLU A 250 -13.84 4.28 34.81
CA GLU A 250 -14.95 4.03 35.73
C GLU A 250 -15.65 2.71 35.37
N GLY A 251 -15.52 1.70 36.23
CA GLY A 251 -16.02 0.35 35.97
C GLY A 251 -14.96 -0.63 35.48
N LEU A 252 -13.78 -0.16 35.04
CA LEU A 252 -12.63 -1.04 34.82
C LEU A 252 -11.95 -1.33 36.17
N GLN A 253 -12.11 -2.54 36.68
CA GLN A 253 -11.55 -2.95 37.98
C GLN A 253 -10.11 -3.44 37.87
N GLY A 254 -9.77 -4.04 36.72
CA GLY A 254 -8.47 -4.66 36.53
C GLY A 254 -8.40 -5.53 35.28
N THR A 255 -7.28 -6.22 35.13
CA THR A 255 -6.99 -7.12 34.02
C THR A 255 -6.58 -8.51 34.51
N ILE A 256 -6.87 -9.52 33.70
CA ILE A 256 -6.29 -10.86 33.80
C ILE A 256 -5.18 -10.90 32.76
N GLU A 257 -3.96 -11.19 33.21
CA GLU A 257 -2.75 -11.10 32.39
C GLU A 257 -2.15 -12.48 32.13
N PHE A 258 -1.58 -12.62 30.95
CA PHE A 258 -0.65 -13.69 30.65
C PHE A 258 0.71 -13.36 31.29
N PHE A 259 1.46 -14.36 31.72
CA PHE A 259 2.81 -14.09 32.24
C PHE A 259 3.67 -13.54 31.09
N PRO A 260 4.20 -12.31 31.19
CA PRO A 260 4.91 -11.69 30.07
C PRO A 260 6.16 -12.49 29.68
N GLU A 261 6.78 -13.20 30.63
CA GLU A 261 7.91 -14.10 30.39
C GLU A 261 7.55 -15.31 29.53
N GLU A 262 6.30 -15.76 29.54
CA GLU A 262 5.85 -16.82 28.63
C GLU A 262 5.70 -16.28 27.19
N GLY A 263 5.54 -14.97 27.04
CA GLY A 263 5.51 -14.27 25.77
C GLY A 263 6.73 -14.56 24.89
N LYS A 264 6.49 -14.65 23.58
CA LYS A 264 7.51 -15.02 22.57
C LYS A 264 8.71 -14.08 22.46
N TYR A 265 8.57 -12.85 22.96
CA TYR A 265 9.52 -11.76 22.75
C TYR A 265 9.85 -11.03 24.03
N HIS A 266 9.72 -11.68 25.18
CA HIS A 266 9.95 -11.00 26.44
C HIS A 266 11.39 -10.48 26.56
N PHE A 267 12.37 -11.38 26.39
CA PHE A 267 13.80 -11.07 26.48
C PHE A 267 14.47 -10.98 25.11
N ASP A 268 15.66 -10.37 25.12
CA ASP A 268 16.51 -10.30 23.93
C ASP A 268 17.01 -11.70 23.59
N GLY A 269 17.08 -12.01 22.31
CA GLY A 269 17.59 -13.31 21.95
C GLY A 269 17.96 -13.56 20.51
N HIS A 270 18.53 -14.73 20.32
CA HIS A 270 18.87 -15.27 19.02
C HIS A 270 18.55 -16.75 18.99
N ARG A 271 17.41 -17.07 18.36
CA ARG A 271 16.82 -18.40 18.30
C ARG A 271 17.78 -19.47 17.79
N LYS A 272 18.51 -19.17 16.70
CA LYS A 272 19.46 -20.12 16.08
C LYS A 272 20.62 -20.51 17.00
N CYS A 273 20.94 -19.69 18.00
CA CYS A 273 21.98 -19.98 18.97
C CYS A 273 21.41 -20.35 20.35
N HIS A 274 20.08 -20.47 20.49
CA HIS A 274 19.37 -20.71 21.76
C HIS A 274 19.81 -19.75 22.87
N LEU A 275 20.09 -18.49 22.51
CA LEU A 275 20.55 -17.47 23.43
C LEU A 275 19.38 -16.57 23.85
N CYS A 276 19.13 -16.50 25.15
CA CYS A 276 18.16 -15.62 25.79
C CYS A 276 18.92 -14.77 26.82
N LEU A 277 18.84 -13.45 26.71
CA LEU A 277 19.56 -12.50 27.56
C LEU A 277 18.58 -11.47 28.12
N SER A 278 18.76 -11.11 29.38
CA SER A 278 18.09 -9.94 29.95
C SER A 278 18.59 -8.66 29.25
N PRO A 279 17.82 -7.55 29.30
CA PRO A 279 18.25 -6.27 28.72
C PRO A 279 19.62 -5.80 29.22
N ALA A 280 19.90 -5.97 30.51
CA ALA A 280 21.18 -5.60 31.12
C ALA A 280 22.36 -6.45 30.59
N GLU A 281 22.13 -7.73 30.29
CA GLU A 281 23.15 -8.61 29.71
C GLU A 281 23.36 -8.32 28.23
N ALA A 282 22.28 -8.10 27.47
CA ALA A 282 22.37 -7.80 26.04
C ALA A 282 23.13 -6.51 25.74
N ARG A 283 23.01 -5.48 26.60
CA ARG A 283 23.81 -4.24 26.52
C ARG A 283 25.31 -4.48 26.63
N LYS A 284 25.75 -5.47 27.41
CA LYS A 284 27.18 -5.82 27.54
C LYS A 284 27.79 -6.31 26.22
N PHE A 285 26.95 -6.81 25.31
CA PHE A 285 27.35 -7.33 24.00
C PHE A 285 26.97 -6.41 22.83
N ASP A 286 26.62 -5.14 23.09
CA ASP A 286 26.29 -4.15 22.05
C ASP A 286 25.18 -4.65 21.09
N GLY A 287 24.20 -5.38 21.63
CA GLY A 287 23.09 -5.95 20.85
C GLY A 287 23.50 -7.02 19.83
N LYS A 288 24.69 -7.62 19.97
CA LYS A 288 25.20 -8.69 19.12
C LYS A 288 25.26 -10.02 19.87
N CYS A 289 24.99 -11.11 19.15
CA CYS A 289 25.06 -12.44 19.71
C CYS A 289 26.53 -12.83 19.98
N PRO A 290 26.93 -13.16 21.23
CA PRO A 290 28.29 -13.61 21.56
C PRO A 290 28.69 -14.91 20.86
N VAL A 291 27.73 -15.70 20.38
CA VAL A 291 27.99 -17.00 19.72
C VAL A 291 28.34 -16.82 18.24
N CYS A 292 27.60 -15.97 17.50
CA CYS A 292 27.71 -15.88 16.04
C CYS A 292 27.98 -14.46 15.50
N GLY A 293 28.03 -13.45 16.36
CA GLY A 293 28.25 -12.04 16.00
C GLY A 293 27.09 -11.34 15.28
N LYS A 294 25.99 -12.04 14.95
CA LYS A 294 24.78 -11.44 14.33
C LYS A 294 23.99 -10.63 15.35
N LYS A 295 23.21 -9.64 14.89
CA LYS A 295 22.34 -8.82 15.76
C LYS A 295 21.29 -9.67 16.51
N LEU A 296 21.10 -9.37 17.79
CA LEU A 296 20.04 -9.92 18.65
C LEU A 296 18.68 -9.33 18.23
N THR A 297 17.62 -10.12 18.37
CA THR A 297 16.26 -9.61 18.35
C THR A 297 16.00 -8.93 19.69
N ILE A 298 15.65 -7.65 19.65
CA ILE A 298 15.32 -6.87 20.85
C ILE A 298 13.95 -7.32 21.37
N GLY A 299 13.91 -7.71 22.64
CA GLY A 299 12.70 -8.10 23.34
C GLY A 299 11.89 -6.90 23.86
N VAL A 300 10.65 -7.17 24.24
CA VAL A 300 9.72 -6.21 24.82
C VAL A 300 10.29 -5.60 26.10
N SER A 301 10.89 -6.41 26.97
CA SER A 301 11.50 -5.94 28.22
C SER A 301 12.59 -4.88 27.96
N HIS A 302 13.43 -5.09 26.94
CA HIS A 302 14.45 -4.11 26.58
C HIS A 302 13.83 -2.83 26.01
N ARG A 303 12.83 -2.95 25.13
CA ARG A 303 12.18 -1.77 24.56
C ARG A 303 11.42 -0.94 25.60
N VAL A 304 10.79 -1.60 26.58
CA VAL A 304 10.19 -0.93 27.75
C VAL A 304 11.28 -0.22 28.56
N GLU A 305 12.39 -0.90 28.85
CA GLU A 305 13.52 -0.33 29.59
C GLU A 305 14.14 0.91 28.88
N GLU A 306 14.15 0.92 27.55
CA GLU A 306 14.66 2.05 26.75
C GLU A 306 13.78 3.29 26.87
N LEU A 307 12.45 3.11 26.94
CA LEU A 307 11.47 4.21 27.02
C LEU A 307 11.05 4.56 28.46
N ALA A 308 11.31 3.68 29.44
CA ALA A 308 10.94 3.86 30.83
C ALA A 308 11.67 5.05 31.48
N ASP A 309 10.92 5.90 32.17
CA ASP A 309 11.44 6.98 33.01
C ASP A 309 11.49 6.61 34.50
N ARG A 310 10.96 5.42 34.86
CA ARG A 310 10.95 4.89 36.23
C ARG A 310 11.70 3.56 36.33
N ALA A 311 12.22 3.30 37.53
CA ALA A 311 12.99 2.10 37.84
C ALA A 311 12.16 0.81 37.71
N GLU A 312 12.85 -0.30 37.47
CA GLU A 312 12.26 -1.64 37.48
C GLU A 312 11.64 -1.95 38.86
N GLY A 313 10.46 -2.58 38.87
CA GLY A 313 9.71 -2.88 40.09
C GLY A 313 8.88 -1.72 40.66
N TYR A 314 8.80 -0.58 39.97
CA TYR A 314 7.88 0.50 40.36
C TYR A 314 6.43 0.03 40.28
N LEU A 315 5.70 0.13 41.40
CA LEU A 315 4.26 -0.11 41.48
C LEU A 315 3.54 1.21 41.65
N ARG A 316 2.53 1.44 40.81
CA ARG A 316 1.74 2.67 40.83
C ARG A 316 0.73 2.63 41.99
N PRO A 317 0.67 3.64 42.89
CA PRO A 317 -0.23 3.63 44.05
C PRO A 317 -1.72 3.58 43.70
N ASP A 318 -2.11 4.17 42.57
CA ASP A 318 -3.46 4.21 42.01
C ASP A 318 -3.65 3.24 40.82
N GLY A 319 -2.72 2.30 40.65
CA GLY A 319 -2.81 1.27 39.61
C GLY A 319 -4.01 0.35 39.81
N LYS A 320 -4.68 0.00 38.71
CA LYS A 320 -5.75 -1.00 38.73
C LYS A 320 -5.19 -2.39 39.09
N VAL A 321 -6.05 -3.25 39.62
CA VAL A 321 -5.65 -4.61 40.02
C VAL A 321 -5.31 -5.42 38.77
N PHE A 322 -4.31 -6.30 38.85
CA PHE A 322 -4.04 -7.27 37.80
C PHE A 322 -3.82 -8.66 38.41
N GLU A 323 -4.20 -9.70 37.67
CA GLU A 323 -4.05 -11.10 38.08
C GLU A 323 -3.35 -11.88 36.98
N SER A 324 -2.15 -12.41 37.24
CA SER A 324 -1.45 -13.27 36.28
C SER A 324 -1.92 -14.73 36.42
N LEU A 325 -2.57 -15.26 35.39
CA LEU A 325 -3.14 -16.62 35.39
C LEU A 325 -2.55 -17.48 34.28
N VAL A 326 -2.57 -18.79 34.50
CA VAL A 326 -2.23 -19.81 33.50
C VAL A 326 -3.51 -20.61 33.21
N PRO A 327 -3.82 -20.93 31.93
CA PRO A 327 -4.99 -21.74 31.57
C PRO A 327 -5.07 -23.04 32.38
N LEU A 328 -6.28 -23.42 32.80
CA LEU A 328 -6.46 -24.59 33.67
C LEU A 328 -5.89 -25.91 33.11
N PRO A 329 -6.00 -26.22 31.79
CA PRO A 329 -5.35 -27.39 31.22
C PRO A 329 -3.83 -27.41 31.41
N GLU A 330 -3.18 -26.26 31.41
CA GLU A 330 -1.73 -26.12 31.62
C GLU A 330 -1.36 -26.29 33.09
N VAL A 331 -2.19 -25.78 34.00
CA VAL A 331 -2.03 -26.04 35.45
C VAL A 331 -2.16 -27.53 35.76
N ILE A 332 -3.16 -28.22 35.18
CA ILE A 332 -3.34 -29.68 35.33
C ILE A 332 -2.14 -30.43 34.74
N ALA A 333 -1.65 -30.01 33.58
CA ALA A 333 -0.48 -30.57 32.92
C ALA A 333 0.77 -30.46 33.80
N ALA A 334 1.05 -29.25 34.30
CA ALA A 334 2.17 -28.98 35.21
C ALA A 334 2.08 -29.78 36.52
N SER A 335 0.88 -29.96 37.05
CA SER A 335 0.64 -30.70 38.30
C SER A 335 0.69 -32.23 38.13
N THR A 336 0.60 -32.75 36.90
CA THR A 336 0.55 -34.19 36.62
C THR A 336 1.72 -34.71 35.78
N GLY A 337 2.65 -33.83 35.39
CA GLY A 337 3.77 -34.15 34.50
C GLY A 337 3.35 -34.57 33.09
N LYS A 338 2.16 -34.19 32.63
CA LYS A 338 1.58 -34.60 31.33
C LYS A 338 1.46 -33.41 30.39
N SER A 339 1.17 -33.66 29.11
CA SER A 339 0.89 -32.60 28.14
C SER A 339 -0.53 -32.03 28.31
N ALA A 340 -0.68 -30.71 28.22
CA ALA A 340 -1.97 -30.00 28.29
C ALA A 340 -2.97 -30.45 27.20
N ALA A 341 -2.47 -30.82 26.02
CA ALA A 341 -3.29 -31.35 24.92
C ALA A 341 -3.63 -32.85 25.09
N GLY A 342 -3.08 -33.52 26.11
CA GLY A 342 -3.26 -34.95 26.33
C GLY A 342 -4.69 -35.31 26.73
N VAL A 343 -5.19 -36.44 26.22
CA VAL A 343 -6.56 -36.95 26.48
C VAL A 343 -6.88 -37.06 27.97
N ARG A 344 -5.89 -37.44 28.80
CA ARG A 344 -6.06 -37.54 30.26
C ARG A 344 -6.27 -36.16 30.91
N VAL A 345 -5.47 -35.16 30.53
CA VAL A 345 -5.59 -33.79 31.04
C VAL A 345 -6.93 -33.17 30.60
N GLN A 346 -7.30 -33.34 29.33
CA GLN A 346 -8.57 -32.85 28.81
C GLN A 346 -9.78 -33.51 29.50
N ARG A 347 -9.69 -34.81 29.84
CA ARG A 347 -10.74 -35.49 30.62
C ARG A 347 -10.85 -34.92 32.04
N MET A 348 -9.73 -34.67 32.71
CA MET A 348 -9.71 -34.06 34.05
C MET A 348 -10.26 -32.63 34.02
N TYR A 349 -9.86 -31.84 33.02
CA TYR A 349 -10.41 -30.50 32.77
C TYR A 349 -11.94 -30.54 32.65
N GLN A 350 -12.48 -31.43 31.80
CA GLN A 350 -13.94 -31.58 31.65
C GLN A 350 -14.63 -32.01 32.95
N GLU A 351 -14.02 -32.89 33.74
CA GLU A 351 -14.57 -33.33 35.03
C GLU A 351 -14.59 -32.19 36.07
N MET A 352 -13.53 -31.38 36.11
CA MET A 352 -13.46 -30.20 36.96
C MET A 352 -14.53 -29.18 36.56
N ILE A 353 -14.67 -28.88 35.27
CA ILE A 353 -15.69 -27.94 34.79
C ILE A 353 -17.10 -28.41 35.17
N ARG A 354 -17.38 -29.72 34.98
CA ARG A 354 -18.69 -30.30 35.32
C ARG A 354 -19.05 -30.20 36.80
N ARG A 355 -18.07 -30.31 37.71
CA ARG A 355 -18.31 -30.37 39.16
C ARG A 355 -18.13 -29.04 39.89
N LEU A 356 -17.19 -28.21 39.43
CA LEU A 356 -16.74 -27.00 40.12
C LEU A 356 -17.18 -25.69 39.42
N GLY A 357 -17.69 -25.77 38.19
CA GLY A 357 -18.14 -24.60 37.41
C GLY A 357 -17.14 -24.19 36.32
N ASP A 358 -17.21 -22.94 35.86
CA ASP A 358 -16.37 -22.44 34.78
C ASP A 358 -14.88 -22.30 35.17
N GLU A 359 -14.00 -22.20 34.16
CA GLU A 359 -12.55 -22.16 34.35
C GLU A 359 -12.09 -20.99 35.24
N PHE A 360 -12.58 -19.77 35.00
CA PHE A 360 -12.19 -18.62 35.79
C PHE A 360 -12.68 -18.72 37.24
N SER A 361 -13.88 -19.26 37.47
CA SER A 361 -14.35 -19.58 38.82
C SER A 361 -13.41 -20.54 39.52
N ILE A 362 -12.97 -21.61 38.86
CA ILE A 362 -12.02 -22.58 39.42
C ILE A 362 -10.66 -21.93 39.72
N LEU A 363 -10.12 -21.14 38.80
CA LEU A 363 -8.79 -20.53 38.97
C LEU A 363 -8.78 -19.43 40.03
N ARG A 364 -9.90 -18.72 40.25
CA ARG A 364 -9.93 -17.50 41.09
C ARG A 364 -10.71 -17.67 42.39
N ASN A 365 -11.89 -18.26 42.34
CA ASN A 365 -12.89 -18.14 43.41
C ASN A 365 -13.11 -19.44 44.19
N VAL A 366 -13.03 -20.61 43.53
CA VAL A 366 -13.32 -21.89 44.18
C VAL A 366 -12.30 -22.19 45.29
N PRO A 367 -12.73 -22.58 46.50
CA PRO A 367 -11.82 -22.94 47.58
C PRO A 367 -10.88 -24.10 47.22
N ALA A 368 -9.62 -24.03 47.66
CA ALA A 368 -8.62 -25.07 47.38
C ALA A 368 -9.03 -26.47 47.90
N GLU A 369 -9.81 -26.51 48.98
CA GLU A 369 -10.36 -27.74 49.56
C GLU A 369 -11.32 -28.47 48.60
N ASP A 370 -12.22 -27.73 47.94
CA ASP A 370 -13.17 -28.29 46.97
C ASP A 370 -12.46 -28.77 45.69
N ILE A 371 -11.43 -28.05 45.28
CA ILE A 371 -10.54 -28.46 44.19
C ILE A 371 -9.80 -29.75 44.57
N ARG A 372 -9.28 -29.85 45.80
CA ARG A 372 -8.58 -31.03 46.30
C ARG A 372 -9.46 -32.27 46.29
N LEU A 373 -10.72 -32.14 46.71
CA LEU A 373 -11.70 -33.23 46.71
C LEU A 373 -12.03 -33.75 45.30
N THR A 374 -11.94 -32.88 44.29
CA THR A 374 -12.31 -33.23 42.92
C THR A 374 -11.13 -33.66 42.05
N ALA A 375 -10.00 -32.95 42.14
CA ALA A 375 -8.87 -33.08 41.22
C ALA A 375 -7.57 -33.56 41.91
N GLY A 376 -7.56 -33.66 43.24
CA GLY A 376 -6.41 -34.12 44.03
C GLY A 376 -5.51 -33.00 44.54
N THR A 377 -4.58 -33.36 45.43
CA THR A 377 -3.75 -32.42 46.20
C THR A 377 -2.81 -31.57 45.34
N MET A 378 -2.14 -32.17 44.35
CA MET A 378 -1.17 -31.45 43.51
C MET A 378 -1.82 -30.36 42.67
N ILE A 379 -3.04 -30.60 42.15
CA ILE A 379 -3.75 -29.59 41.35
C ILE A 379 -4.26 -28.44 42.24
N ALA A 380 -4.76 -28.75 43.43
CA ALA A 380 -5.17 -27.75 44.40
C ALA A 380 -3.98 -26.87 44.87
N GLU A 381 -2.83 -27.48 45.11
CA GLU A 381 -1.59 -26.76 45.45
C GLU A 381 -1.09 -25.93 44.25
N GLY A 382 -1.15 -26.47 43.03
CA GLY A 382 -0.74 -25.75 41.82
C GLY A 382 -1.56 -24.48 41.59
N ILE A 383 -2.89 -24.56 41.77
CA ILE A 383 -3.77 -23.38 41.71
C ILE A 383 -3.49 -22.43 42.88
N SER A 384 -3.19 -22.94 44.08
CA SER A 384 -2.86 -22.10 45.24
C SER A 384 -1.54 -21.34 45.05
N ARG A 385 -0.49 -21.98 44.53
CA ARG A 385 0.78 -21.35 44.14
C ARG A 385 0.57 -20.27 43.08
N LEU A 386 -0.24 -20.56 42.06
CA LEU A 386 -0.59 -19.60 41.02
C LEU A 386 -1.28 -18.36 41.61
N ARG A 387 -2.27 -18.55 42.50
CA ARG A 387 -2.96 -17.44 43.21
C ARG A 387 -2.03 -16.60 44.09
N ARG A 388 -0.97 -17.21 44.64
CA ARG A 388 0.08 -16.50 45.43
C ARG A 388 1.18 -15.87 44.56
N GLY A 389 1.21 -16.14 43.25
CA GLY A 389 2.27 -15.71 42.33
C GLY A 389 3.59 -16.48 42.48
N GLU A 390 3.59 -17.61 43.19
CA GLU A 390 4.76 -18.47 43.45
C GLU A 390 5.06 -19.37 42.25
N VAL A 391 5.58 -18.78 41.18
CA VAL A 391 5.87 -19.49 39.92
C VAL A 391 7.31 -19.28 39.46
N LYS A 392 7.93 -20.34 38.89
CA LYS A 392 9.26 -20.25 38.30
C LYS A 392 9.14 -19.96 36.81
N ARG A 393 9.85 -18.92 36.36
CA ARG A 393 9.69 -18.34 35.02
C ARG A 393 10.94 -18.60 34.18
N LYS A 394 10.76 -19.12 32.97
CA LYS A 394 11.80 -19.15 31.94
C LYS A 394 11.35 -18.28 30.77
N PRO A 395 12.02 -17.14 30.51
CA PRO A 395 11.57 -16.16 29.55
C PRO A 395 11.68 -16.66 28.10
N GLY A 396 10.66 -16.33 27.30
CA GLY A 396 10.66 -16.51 25.86
C GLY A 396 11.48 -15.44 25.14
N PHE A 397 11.92 -15.77 23.93
CA PHE A 397 12.79 -14.92 23.10
C PHE A 397 12.68 -15.29 21.61
N ASP A 398 12.87 -14.29 20.74
CA ASP A 398 12.99 -14.45 19.28
C ASP A 398 11.96 -15.42 18.63
N GLY A 399 10.69 -15.34 19.07
CA GLY A 399 9.57 -16.13 18.53
C GLY A 399 9.27 -17.44 19.28
N GLU A 400 10.09 -17.82 20.27
CA GLU A 400 9.88 -18.99 21.13
C GLU A 400 9.17 -18.58 22.42
N TYR A 401 8.08 -19.28 22.76
CA TYR A 401 7.38 -19.07 24.03
C TYR A 401 8.29 -19.46 25.21
N GLY A 402 8.17 -18.70 26.29
CA GLY A 402 8.73 -19.08 27.58
C GLY A 402 7.99 -20.26 28.19
N THR A 403 8.37 -20.62 29.41
CA THR A 403 7.66 -21.66 30.17
C THR A 403 7.50 -21.24 31.62
N ILE A 404 6.30 -21.46 32.16
CA ILE A 404 5.98 -21.29 33.58
C ILE A 404 5.94 -22.66 34.23
N GLN A 405 6.70 -22.82 35.32
CA GLN A 405 6.79 -24.06 36.09
C GLN A 405 6.21 -23.83 37.49
N LEU A 406 5.20 -24.62 37.85
CA LEU A 406 4.55 -24.57 39.17
C LEU A 406 5.22 -25.49 40.21
N PHE A 407 5.88 -26.54 39.74
CA PHE A 407 6.52 -27.56 40.56
C PHE A 407 7.91 -27.88 40.04
N GLU A 408 8.81 -28.23 40.94
CA GLU A 408 10.09 -28.84 40.59
C GLU A 408 9.90 -30.32 40.23
N PRO A 409 10.72 -30.91 39.34
CA PRO A 409 10.54 -32.29 38.90
C PRO A 409 10.47 -33.31 40.05
N TRP A 410 11.22 -33.10 41.14
CA TRP A 410 11.26 -34.00 42.30
C TRP A 410 10.00 -33.89 43.19
N GLU A 411 9.25 -32.79 43.13
CA GLU A 411 7.99 -32.64 43.87
C GLU A 411 6.87 -33.51 43.27
N LEU A 412 6.95 -33.79 41.96
CA LEU A 412 5.99 -34.63 41.24
C LEU A 412 6.17 -36.13 41.53
N ASP A 413 7.35 -36.53 42.01
CA ASP A 413 7.71 -37.93 42.30
C ASP A 413 7.36 -38.35 43.74
N ASN A 414 7.11 -37.41 44.66
CA ASN A 414 6.69 -37.68 46.04
C ASN A 414 5.17 -37.79 46.14
N VAL A 415 4.63 -38.95 45.75
CA VAL A 415 3.19 -39.22 45.79
C VAL A 415 2.87 -40.12 46.99
N ASP A 416 1.99 -39.62 47.86
CA ASP A 416 1.33 -40.26 49.00
C ASP A 416 2.12 -40.42 50.33
N GLY A 417 1.87 -39.47 51.23
CA GLY A 417 1.61 -39.77 52.64
C GLY A 417 2.75 -39.53 53.64
N GLN A 418 2.85 -38.31 54.15
CA GLN A 418 3.07 -38.10 55.58
C GLN A 418 2.38 -36.82 56.05
N ILE A 419 1.41 -37.02 56.93
CA ILE A 419 0.72 -36.00 57.70
C ILE A 419 1.79 -35.36 58.60
N SER A 420 2.20 -34.12 58.33
CA SER A 420 3.00 -33.38 59.31
C SER A 420 2.04 -32.65 60.26
N LEU A 421 1.70 -33.35 61.34
CA LEU A 421 1.09 -32.76 62.54
C LEU A 421 2.03 -31.68 63.09
N ALA A 422 1.45 -30.53 63.43
CA ALA A 422 2.11 -29.37 64.01
C ALA A 422 3.08 -29.70 65.16
N LEU A 423 4.18 -28.92 65.26
CA LEU A 423 4.73 -28.22 66.44
C LEU A 423 6.18 -27.69 66.13
N PRO A 424 6.78 -26.81 66.96
CA PRO A 424 6.62 -25.35 66.96
C PRO A 424 7.94 -24.62 66.61
N SER A 425 7.88 -23.29 66.54
CA SER A 425 9.00 -22.36 66.38
C SER A 425 10.26 -22.72 67.17
N GLN A 426 11.36 -23.03 66.47
CA GLN A 426 12.73 -22.90 66.99
C GLN A 426 13.69 -22.46 65.88
N ASP A 427 14.50 -21.47 66.24
CA ASP A 427 15.55 -20.81 65.47
C ASP A 427 16.51 -21.80 64.81
N ILE A 428 16.82 -21.60 63.53
CA ILE A 428 17.96 -22.25 62.88
C ILE A 428 18.93 -21.17 62.40
N VAL A 429 20.08 -21.21 63.05
CA VAL A 429 21.32 -20.48 62.79
C VAL A 429 21.82 -20.80 61.38
N ILE A 430 22.17 -19.75 60.62
CA ILE A 430 22.94 -19.87 59.38
C ILE A 430 24.41 -19.98 59.77
N GLU A 431 25.00 -21.17 59.64
CA GLU A 431 26.46 -21.35 59.59
C GLU A 431 26.89 -21.61 58.14
N GLU A 432 27.80 -20.76 57.65
CA GLU A 432 28.51 -20.88 56.38
C GLU A 432 29.54 -22.04 56.40
N ILE A 433 30.08 -22.38 55.22
CA ILE A 433 31.49 -22.80 54.90
C ILE A 433 31.49 -23.69 53.63
N PRO A 434 32.48 -23.65 52.69
CA PRO A 434 33.40 -22.58 52.28
C PRO A 434 33.54 -22.42 50.75
N THR A 435 33.99 -21.22 50.33
CA THR A 435 34.55 -20.95 49.00
C THR A 435 36.06 -20.83 49.12
N GLU A 436 36.83 -21.52 48.26
CA GLU A 436 38.24 -21.25 47.87
C GLU A 436 38.69 -22.46 46.99
N ILE A 437 39.36 -22.42 45.82
CA ILE A 437 40.41 -21.57 45.22
C ILE A 437 40.32 -21.79 43.67
N PHE A 438 40.33 -20.76 42.82
CA PHE A 438 41.54 -20.26 42.14
C PHE A 438 41.48 -18.75 41.84
N HIS A 439 42.40 -18.04 42.49
CA HIS A 439 42.99 -16.72 42.20
C HIS A 439 43.67 -16.68 40.80
N LYS A 440 44.13 -15.58 40.19
CA LYS A 440 44.70 -14.30 40.69
C LYS A 440 44.99 -13.36 39.49
N ALA A 441 44.84 -12.05 39.67
CA ALA A 441 45.70 -10.95 39.17
C ALA A 441 44.99 -9.62 39.47
N GLU A 442 45.18 -9.07 40.67
CA GLU A 442 46.07 -7.93 40.96
C GLU A 442 45.53 -6.57 40.50
N THR A 443 44.94 -5.85 41.45
CA THR A 443 44.82 -4.38 41.46
C THR A 443 46.11 -3.77 42.02
N PRO A 444 46.40 -2.51 41.66
CA PRO A 444 46.72 -1.57 42.72
C PRO A 444 45.91 -0.27 42.61
N ASP A 445 45.25 -0.02 43.73
CA ASP A 445 45.24 1.22 44.50
C ASP A 445 44.56 2.49 43.99
N ALA A 446 43.83 3.06 44.95
CA ALA A 446 43.06 4.28 44.84
C ALA A 446 43.97 5.50 44.77
N SER A 447 43.54 6.55 44.03
CA SER A 447 43.55 7.93 44.54
C SER A 447 43.02 8.93 43.50
N VAL A 448 42.25 9.90 44.00
CA VAL A 448 42.03 11.28 43.51
C VAL A 448 41.51 11.50 42.08
N THR A 449 40.29 12.01 41.94
CA THR A 449 39.99 13.45 41.70
C THR A 449 38.57 13.63 41.16
N GLU A 450 37.85 14.55 41.81
CA GLU A 450 36.70 15.24 41.25
C GLU A 450 37.09 15.95 39.95
N ALA A 451 36.32 15.75 38.88
CA ALA A 451 36.32 16.66 37.74
C ALA A 451 34.90 16.78 37.17
N ALA A 452 34.37 17.98 37.34
CA ALA A 452 33.09 18.45 36.86
C ALA A 452 32.92 18.28 35.35
N ALA A 453 31.80 17.70 34.91
CA ALA A 453 31.27 17.89 33.56
C ALA A 453 30.15 18.94 33.63
N SER A 454 30.45 20.08 33.02
CA SER A 454 29.67 21.31 32.95
C SER A 454 28.30 21.14 32.28
N LYS A 455 27.35 21.90 32.82
CA LYS A 455 26.05 22.27 32.25
C LYS A 455 26.18 22.90 30.85
N GLU A 456 25.32 22.42 29.93
CA GLU A 456 24.52 23.15 28.92
C GLU A 456 25.23 23.95 27.79
N PRO A 457 24.62 24.08 26.58
CA PRO A 457 23.24 24.55 26.41
C PRO A 457 22.35 23.88 25.34
N GLU A 458 21.07 23.85 25.70
CA GLU A 458 19.91 24.24 24.89
C GLU A 458 19.90 23.80 23.42
N GLY A 459 19.18 22.70 23.19
CA GLY A 459 18.73 22.31 21.85
C GLY A 459 17.91 23.43 21.22
N ILE A 460 18.45 23.94 20.12
CA ILE A 460 17.83 24.90 19.22
C ILE A 460 16.44 24.39 18.81
N ILE A 461 15.41 25.13 19.22
CA ILE A 461 14.06 25.05 18.64
C ILE A 461 14.21 25.50 17.18
N ILE A 462 14.25 24.56 16.24
CA ILE A 462 14.15 24.88 14.82
C ILE A 462 12.68 25.15 14.52
N GLU A 463 12.26 26.40 14.71
CA GLU A 463 11.06 26.92 14.08
C GLU A 463 11.20 26.74 12.57
N ARG A 464 10.33 25.93 11.98
CA ARG A 464 10.25 25.70 10.53
C ARG A 464 9.76 26.97 9.85
N HIS A 465 10.69 27.84 9.48
CA HIS A 465 10.42 28.83 8.45
C HIS A 465 10.51 28.17 7.07
N ASP A 466 9.39 28.17 6.34
CA ASP A 466 9.29 27.85 4.91
C ASP A 466 10.20 28.81 4.09
N LEU A 467 11.48 28.46 3.96
CA LEU A 467 12.39 29.11 3.03
C LEU A 467 12.21 28.48 1.63
N PRO A 468 12.18 29.29 0.55
CA PRO A 468 12.09 28.77 -0.81
C PRO A 468 13.34 27.95 -1.14
N VAL A 469 13.14 26.67 -1.46
CA VAL A 469 14.20 25.74 -1.88
C VAL A 469 14.91 26.30 -3.13
N GLU A 470 16.17 26.70 -2.99
CA GLU A 470 17.02 27.10 -4.12
C GLU A 470 17.21 25.92 -5.08
N ILE A 471 17.04 26.15 -6.39
CA ILE A 471 17.33 25.14 -7.41
C ILE A 471 18.86 25.05 -7.55
N PHE A 472 19.47 24.00 -7.01
CA PHE A 472 20.87 23.71 -7.27
C PHE A 472 21.04 23.19 -8.71
N LEU A 473 21.74 23.95 -9.54
CA LEU A 473 22.06 23.60 -10.93
C LEU A 473 23.56 23.29 -11.06
N ASN A 474 23.91 22.23 -11.79
CA ASN A 474 25.31 22.01 -12.17
C ASN A 474 25.74 22.93 -13.33
N GLU A 475 27.03 22.93 -13.68
CA GLU A 475 27.57 23.84 -14.71
C GLU A 475 26.89 23.68 -16.08
N ASN A 476 26.63 22.46 -16.55
CA ASN A 476 25.95 22.25 -17.84
C ASN A 476 24.48 22.70 -17.80
N GLN A 477 23.80 22.53 -16.66
CA GLN A 477 22.43 23.03 -16.47
C GLN A 477 22.42 24.56 -16.40
N LYS A 478 23.40 25.19 -15.74
CA LYS A 478 23.57 26.66 -15.73
C LYS A 478 23.85 27.19 -17.14
N GLU A 479 24.70 26.51 -17.93
CA GLU A 479 24.92 26.86 -19.34
C GLU A 479 23.61 26.80 -20.11
N ALA A 480 22.84 25.71 -19.99
CA ALA A 480 21.53 25.57 -20.64
C ALA A 480 20.54 26.66 -20.24
N VAL A 481 20.56 27.09 -18.98
CA VAL A 481 19.66 28.13 -18.45
C VAL A 481 20.06 29.53 -18.88
N THR A 482 21.35 29.84 -19.02
CA THR A 482 21.86 31.21 -19.26
C THR A 482 22.24 31.50 -20.71
N VAL A 483 22.41 30.47 -21.54
CA VAL A 483 22.89 30.63 -22.92
C VAL A 483 22.00 31.57 -23.75
N LEU A 484 22.65 32.46 -24.50
CA LEU A 484 22.00 33.38 -25.42
C LEU A 484 22.24 32.88 -26.86
N ALA A 485 21.28 32.12 -27.38
CA ALA A 485 21.30 31.63 -28.75
C ALA A 485 19.89 31.64 -29.34
N ARG A 486 19.78 31.77 -30.67
CA ARG A 486 18.50 31.79 -31.39
C ARG A 486 17.72 30.48 -31.22
N ALA A 487 18.45 29.37 -31.24
CA ALA A 487 17.93 28.03 -31.02
C ALA A 487 18.91 27.25 -30.13
N VAL A 488 18.38 26.60 -29.11
CA VAL A 488 19.13 25.77 -28.16
C VAL A 488 18.51 24.37 -28.16
N SER A 489 19.35 23.35 -28.32
CA SER A 489 18.96 21.96 -28.14
C SER A 489 19.70 21.37 -26.95
N VAL A 490 18.93 20.99 -25.92
CA VAL A 490 19.46 20.34 -24.73
C VAL A 490 19.18 18.85 -24.80
N LYS A 491 20.23 18.06 -25.00
CA LYS A 491 20.18 16.60 -24.90
C LYS A 491 20.32 16.24 -23.43
N ALA A 492 19.30 15.61 -22.86
CA ALA A 492 19.24 15.35 -21.43
C ALA A 492 18.70 13.95 -21.13
N GLY A 493 19.60 13.04 -20.73
CA GLY A 493 19.26 11.65 -20.42
C GLY A 493 18.27 11.50 -19.26
N PRO A 494 17.80 10.27 -18.93
CA PRO A 494 16.99 10.02 -17.75
C PRO A 494 17.68 10.55 -16.50
N GLY A 495 16.91 11.13 -15.58
CA GLY A 495 17.43 11.55 -14.27
C GLY A 495 18.44 12.70 -14.29
N THR A 496 18.65 13.37 -15.43
CA THR A 496 19.60 14.50 -15.55
C THR A 496 19.01 15.86 -15.16
N GLY A 497 17.75 15.89 -14.75
CA GLY A 497 17.06 17.10 -14.31
C GLY A 497 16.37 17.91 -15.40
N LYS A 498 15.94 17.31 -16.52
CA LYS A 498 15.20 17.95 -17.63
C LYS A 498 14.19 19.02 -17.19
N THR A 499 13.19 18.60 -16.41
CA THR A 499 12.11 19.47 -15.92
C THR A 499 12.63 20.57 -14.99
N GLY A 500 13.69 20.29 -14.21
CA GLY A 500 14.36 21.27 -13.36
C GLY A 500 15.05 22.36 -14.18
N THR A 501 15.80 21.97 -15.21
CA THR A 501 16.44 22.88 -16.17
C THR A 501 15.42 23.73 -16.91
N LEU A 502 14.31 23.13 -17.37
CA LEU A 502 13.22 23.85 -18.04
C LEU A 502 12.57 24.90 -17.12
N THR A 503 12.28 24.52 -15.87
CA THR A 503 11.73 25.43 -14.85
C THR A 503 12.69 26.59 -14.59
N ALA A 504 13.99 26.29 -14.40
CA ALA A 504 15.01 27.29 -14.18
C ALA A 504 15.18 28.25 -15.37
N ARG A 505 15.10 27.75 -16.62
CA ARG A 505 15.14 28.60 -17.82
C ARG A 505 13.96 29.59 -17.86
N ILE A 506 12.75 29.14 -17.55
CA ILE A 506 11.56 30.02 -17.49
C ILE A 506 11.76 31.09 -16.40
N LEU A 507 12.26 30.70 -15.22
CA LEU A 507 12.52 31.65 -14.13
C LEU A 507 13.60 32.67 -14.49
N HIS A 508 14.66 32.25 -15.17
CA HIS A 508 15.71 33.13 -15.67
C HIS A 508 15.16 34.15 -16.69
N LEU A 509 14.31 33.70 -17.63
CA LEU A 509 13.63 34.58 -18.58
C LEU A 509 12.76 35.64 -17.86
N LEU A 510 12.02 35.23 -16.84
CA LEU A 510 11.12 36.12 -16.08
C LEU A 510 11.87 37.09 -15.16
N LYS A 511 12.78 36.58 -14.33
CA LYS A 511 13.40 37.33 -13.22
C LYS A 511 14.64 38.12 -13.66
N GLU A 512 15.53 37.50 -14.43
CA GLU A 512 16.81 38.11 -14.80
C GLU A 512 16.72 38.86 -16.13
N ARG A 513 15.98 38.31 -17.10
CA ARG A 513 15.83 38.95 -18.43
C ARG A 513 14.59 39.82 -18.58
N GLY A 514 13.70 39.83 -17.58
CA GLY A 514 12.51 40.70 -17.57
C GLY A 514 11.53 40.44 -18.72
N VAL A 515 11.47 39.19 -19.24
CA VAL A 515 10.54 38.81 -20.31
C VAL A 515 9.11 38.80 -19.77
N LYS A 516 8.16 39.29 -20.57
CA LYS A 516 6.75 39.29 -20.16
C LYS A 516 6.22 37.85 -20.15
N PRO A 517 5.49 37.41 -19.11
CA PRO A 517 4.95 36.05 -19.04
C PRO A 517 4.12 35.64 -20.28
N SER A 518 3.32 36.56 -20.81
CA SER A 518 2.49 36.33 -21.98
C SER A 518 3.29 36.04 -23.27
N GLU A 519 4.59 36.31 -23.29
CA GLU A 519 5.49 36.05 -24.42
C GLU A 519 6.20 34.69 -24.37
N ILE A 520 5.99 33.93 -23.28
CA ILE A 520 6.61 32.65 -23.03
C ILE A 520 5.58 31.54 -23.25
N THR A 521 5.93 30.59 -24.11
CA THR A 521 5.16 29.36 -24.30
C THR A 521 6.00 28.15 -23.95
N ALA A 522 5.49 27.28 -23.08
CA ALA A 522 6.09 26.00 -22.75
C ALA A 522 5.16 24.86 -23.17
N VAL A 523 5.61 24.07 -24.15
CA VAL A 523 4.88 22.92 -24.68
C VAL A 523 5.40 21.65 -24.02
N THR A 524 4.49 20.85 -23.49
CA THR A 524 4.78 19.56 -22.85
C THR A 524 4.00 18.44 -23.52
N PHE A 525 4.50 17.21 -23.49
CA PHE A 525 3.81 16.07 -24.12
C PHE A 525 2.50 15.67 -23.42
N THR A 526 2.41 15.82 -22.08
CA THR A 526 1.21 15.42 -21.31
C THR A 526 0.65 16.57 -20.47
N ASN A 527 -0.67 16.55 -20.22
CA ASN A 527 -1.32 17.52 -19.33
C ASN A 527 -0.76 17.46 -17.91
N LYS A 528 -0.35 16.27 -17.45
CA LYS A 528 0.28 16.08 -16.13
C LYS A 528 1.63 16.81 -16.05
N ALA A 529 2.47 16.70 -17.08
CA ALA A 529 3.73 17.44 -17.15
C ALA A 529 3.49 18.96 -17.17
N ALA A 530 2.48 19.43 -17.92
CA ALA A 530 2.08 20.84 -17.92
C ALA A 530 1.65 21.32 -16.51
N ALA A 531 0.82 20.54 -15.81
CA ALA A 531 0.33 20.85 -14.48
C ALA A 531 1.46 20.84 -13.44
N GLU A 532 2.36 19.86 -13.52
CA GLU A 532 3.54 19.78 -12.65
C GLU A 532 4.48 20.97 -12.86
N LEU A 533 4.76 21.33 -14.13
CA LEU A 533 5.56 22.51 -14.46
C LEU A 533 4.93 23.79 -13.89
N ARG A 534 3.62 23.97 -14.05
CA ARG A 534 2.87 25.08 -13.44
C ARG A 534 3.02 25.10 -11.93
N GLN A 535 2.81 23.96 -11.25
CA GLN A 535 2.91 23.88 -9.78
C GLN A 535 4.32 24.20 -9.28
N ARG A 536 5.36 23.72 -9.96
CA ARG A 536 6.76 24.04 -9.63
C ARG A 536 7.04 25.53 -9.77
N LEU A 537 6.58 26.15 -10.87
CA LEU A 537 6.70 27.59 -11.09
C LEU A 537 5.93 28.42 -10.06
N GLU A 538 4.72 28.00 -9.66
CA GLU A 538 3.92 28.68 -8.64
C GLU A 538 4.64 28.73 -7.29
N LYS A 539 5.25 27.61 -6.88
CA LYS A 539 6.05 27.54 -5.64
C LYS A 539 7.26 28.48 -5.68
N GLN A 540 7.93 28.60 -6.83
CA GLN A 540 9.17 29.37 -6.99
C GLN A 540 8.96 30.88 -7.22
N THR A 541 7.79 31.26 -7.75
CA THR A 541 7.43 32.65 -8.02
C THR A 541 6.63 33.30 -6.88
N GLY A 542 6.12 32.50 -5.93
CA GLY A 542 5.37 33.00 -4.77
C GLY A 542 3.99 33.57 -5.09
N GLY A 543 3.47 33.38 -6.32
CA GLY A 543 2.19 33.96 -6.73
C GLY A 543 1.57 33.36 -7.99
N LYS A 544 0.31 32.91 -7.89
CA LYS A 544 -0.47 32.30 -8.99
C LYS A 544 -0.76 33.24 -10.17
N LYS A 545 -0.66 34.56 -9.98
CA LYS A 545 -1.00 35.54 -11.03
C LYS A 545 -0.04 35.50 -12.22
N THR A 546 1.26 35.41 -11.96
CA THR A 546 2.28 35.40 -13.02
C THR A 546 2.23 34.11 -13.84
N VAL A 547 2.05 32.96 -13.18
CA VAL A 547 2.01 31.65 -13.85
C VAL A 547 0.77 31.51 -14.73
N ARG A 548 -0.37 32.10 -14.35
CA ARG A 548 -1.59 32.13 -15.19
C ARG A 548 -1.43 32.88 -16.51
N LEU A 549 -0.47 33.79 -16.59
CA LEU A 549 -0.18 34.56 -17.80
C LEU A 549 0.80 33.83 -18.74
N LEU A 550 1.43 32.74 -18.29
CA LEU A 550 2.29 31.89 -19.13
C LEU A 550 1.42 30.94 -19.98
N ASN A 551 1.81 30.72 -21.23
CA ASN A 551 1.16 29.72 -22.07
C ASN A 551 1.83 28.36 -21.84
N ILE A 552 1.29 27.57 -20.90
CA ILE A 552 1.81 26.23 -20.59
C ILE A 552 0.76 25.20 -20.97
N GLY A 553 1.07 24.25 -21.84
CA GLY A 553 0.08 23.26 -22.27
C GLY A 553 0.65 22.17 -23.18
N THR A 554 -0.21 21.29 -23.66
CA THR A 554 0.13 20.34 -24.73
C THR A 554 -0.07 20.99 -26.10
N PHE A 555 0.49 20.39 -27.17
CA PHE A 555 0.23 20.82 -28.55
C PHE A 555 -1.26 20.96 -28.82
N HIS A 556 -2.05 19.93 -28.49
CA HIS A 556 -3.50 19.93 -28.70
C HIS A 556 -4.21 21.03 -27.91
N SER A 557 -3.86 21.24 -26.64
CA SER A 557 -4.48 22.28 -25.81
C SER A 557 -4.22 23.68 -26.36
N ILE A 558 -2.98 23.95 -26.79
CA ILE A 558 -2.59 25.25 -27.35
C ILE A 558 -3.25 25.47 -28.71
N CYS A 559 -3.26 24.46 -29.59
CA CYS A 559 -3.96 24.52 -30.87
C CYS A 559 -5.46 24.77 -30.70
N LEU A 560 -6.11 24.07 -29.77
CA LEU A 560 -7.53 24.26 -29.48
C LEU A 560 -7.85 25.69 -29.01
N GLU A 561 -7.01 26.25 -28.13
CA GLU A 561 -7.16 27.63 -27.66
C GLU A 561 -7.02 28.63 -28.83
N ILE A 562 -6.03 28.45 -29.70
CA ILE A 562 -5.84 29.29 -30.89
C ILE A 562 -7.04 29.18 -31.85
N LEU A 563 -7.53 27.97 -32.11
CA LEU A 563 -8.67 27.76 -33.00
C LEU A 563 -9.93 28.45 -32.46
N LYS A 564 -10.18 28.35 -31.16
CA LYS A 564 -11.30 29.04 -30.49
C LYS A 564 -11.20 30.56 -30.56
N GLU A 565 -10.01 31.13 -30.43
CA GLU A 565 -9.78 32.57 -30.57
C GLU A 565 -10.02 33.11 -31.99
N ASN A 566 -10.05 32.23 -33.00
CA ASN A 566 -10.24 32.57 -34.41
C ASN A 566 -11.57 32.05 -34.97
N ASP A 567 -12.59 31.94 -34.12
CA ASP A 567 -13.97 31.56 -34.46
C ASP A 567 -14.09 30.19 -35.17
N PHE A 568 -13.15 29.27 -34.93
CA PHE A 568 -13.26 27.90 -35.42
C PHE A 568 -14.08 27.06 -34.43
N GLU A 569 -15.36 26.89 -34.73
CA GLU A 569 -16.28 26.03 -33.96
C GLU A 569 -16.00 24.55 -34.28
N CYS A 570 -15.10 23.92 -33.54
CA CYS A 570 -14.94 22.47 -33.60
C CYS A 570 -14.74 21.84 -32.23
N ILE A 571 -15.51 20.78 -31.97
CA ILE A 571 -15.48 20.02 -30.73
C ILE A 571 -14.61 18.77 -30.93
N PRO A 572 -13.60 18.51 -30.06
CA PRO A 572 -12.84 17.27 -30.12
C PRO A 572 -13.75 16.04 -29.98
N ALA A 573 -13.74 15.17 -30.99
CA ALA A 573 -14.53 13.95 -31.04
C ALA A 573 -14.03 12.91 -30.03
N GLN A 574 -14.97 12.18 -29.45
CA GLN A 574 -14.66 11.04 -28.58
C GLN A 574 -14.22 9.84 -29.42
N GLU A 575 -13.30 9.03 -28.91
CA GLU A 575 -12.70 7.87 -29.59
C GLU A 575 -13.75 6.89 -30.15
N GLU A 576 -14.86 6.78 -29.43
CA GLU A 576 -16.01 5.95 -29.77
C GLU A 576 -16.73 6.39 -31.05
N MET A 577 -16.88 7.72 -31.22
CA MET A 577 -17.45 8.31 -32.43
C MET A 577 -16.54 8.04 -33.61
N LEU A 578 -15.23 8.23 -33.41
CA LEU A 578 -14.23 7.98 -34.44
C LEU A 578 -14.29 6.53 -34.90
N LEU A 579 -14.38 5.56 -33.97
CA LEU A 579 -14.46 4.13 -34.28
C LEU A 579 -15.76 3.74 -34.99
N GLU A 580 -16.88 4.35 -34.63
CA GLU A 580 -18.16 4.12 -35.29
C GLU A 580 -18.14 4.63 -36.73
N THR A 581 -17.79 5.90 -36.92
CA THR A 581 -17.72 6.51 -38.25
C THR A 581 -16.70 5.76 -39.11
N ALA A 582 -15.55 5.36 -38.54
CA ALA A 582 -14.60 4.49 -39.22
C ALA A 582 -15.21 3.14 -39.59
N GLY A 583 -16.03 2.53 -38.73
CA GLY A 583 -16.69 1.26 -39.00
C GLY A 583 -17.74 1.32 -40.12
N GLU A 584 -18.45 2.43 -40.25
CA GLU A 584 -19.35 2.68 -41.39
C GLU A 584 -18.57 2.84 -42.68
N ILE A 585 -17.51 3.66 -42.66
CA ILE A 585 -16.64 3.93 -43.81
C ILE A 585 -15.94 2.65 -44.28
N VAL A 586 -15.38 1.85 -43.36
CA VAL A 586 -14.74 0.57 -43.68
C VAL A 586 -15.71 -0.39 -44.37
N LYS A 587 -16.98 -0.43 -43.93
CA LYS A 587 -18.02 -1.28 -44.56
C LYS A 587 -18.44 -0.76 -45.93
N GLU A 588 -18.65 0.54 -46.07
CA GLU A 588 -19.12 1.18 -47.30
C GLU A 588 -18.09 1.11 -48.43
N TYR A 589 -16.81 1.30 -48.09
CA TYR A 589 -15.70 1.25 -49.04
C TYR A 589 -15.06 -0.14 -49.17
N GLY A 590 -15.53 -1.13 -48.41
CA GLY A 590 -15.06 -2.52 -48.49
C GLY A 590 -13.59 -2.71 -48.08
N LEU A 591 -13.12 -1.95 -47.09
CA LEU A 591 -11.72 -2.01 -46.65
C LEU A 591 -11.42 -3.30 -45.87
N PRO A 592 -10.25 -3.94 -46.08
CA PRO A 592 -9.89 -5.20 -45.42
C PRO A 592 -9.43 -5.05 -43.96
N GLU A 593 -9.26 -3.82 -43.47
CA GLU A 593 -8.76 -3.51 -42.13
C GLU A 593 -9.90 -3.32 -41.10
N SER A 594 -9.59 -3.48 -39.82
CA SER A 594 -10.55 -3.17 -38.75
C SER A 594 -10.74 -1.64 -38.62
N PRO A 595 -11.85 -1.15 -38.04
CA PRO A 595 -12.05 0.29 -37.82
C PRO A 595 -10.91 0.96 -37.04
N SER A 596 -10.37 0.26 -36.04
CA SER A 596 -9.20 0.71 -35.28
C SER A 596 -7.91 0.72 -36.13
N GLY A 597 -7.78 -0.22 -37.06
CA GLY A 597 -6.69 -0.26 -38.04
C GLY A 597 -6.75 0.96 -38.96
N PHE A 598 -7.94 1.25 -39.49
CA PHE A 598 -8.22 2.41 -40.35
C PHE A 598 -7.87 3.72 -39.64
N LEU A 599 -8.35 3.94 -38.41
CA LEU A 599 -8.03 5.15 -37.64
C LEU A 599 -6.54 5.27 -37.35
N ARG A 600 -5.86 4.17 -37.01
CA ARG A 600 -4.40 4.19 -36.78
C ARG A 600 -3.66 4.59 -38.05
N ARG A 601 -4.04 4.01 -39.19
CA ARG A 601 -3.45 4.35 -40.49
C ARG A 601 -3.71 5.81 -40.86
N LEU A 602 -4.94 6.29 -40.65
CA LEU A 602 -5.33 7.68 -40.88
C LEU A 602 -4.54 8.65 -40.00
N SER A 603 -4.39 8.35 -38.71
CA SER A 603 -3.64 9.18 -37.76
C SER A 603 -2.13 9.25 -38.10
N LEU A 604 -1.53 8.15 -38.55
CA LEU A 604 -0.15 8.14 -39.05
C LEU A 604 0.02 9.03 -40.29
N GLU A 605 -0.92 8.96 -41.24
CA GLU A 605 -0.92 9.82 -42.44
C GLU A 605 -1.13 11.29 -42.06
N LYS A 606 -2.09 11.59 -41.18
CA LYS A 606 -2.33 12.94 -40.65
C LYS A 606 -1.13 13.50 -39.88
N SER A 607 -0.35 12.65 -39.22
CA SER A 607 0.90 13.02 -38.54
C SER A 607 2.07 13.28 -39.50
N GLY A 608 1.91 13.02 -40.80
CA GLY A 608 2.93 13.24 -41.82
C GLY A 608 3.87 12.06 -42.05
N MET A 609 3.50 10.85 -41.62
CA MET A 609 4.28 9.61 -41.83
C MET A 609 3.75 8.82 -43.03
N GLU A 610 4.64 8.30 -43.89
CA GLU A 610 4.24 7.35 -44.93
C GLU A 610 3.96 5.97 -44.30
N PRO A 611 2.80 5.32 -44.56
CA PRO A 611 2.53 3.99 -44.02
C PRO A 611 3.55 2.96 -44.54
N SER A 612 4.31 2.35 -43.63
CA SER A 612 5.26 1.28 -43.97
C SER A 612 4.54 0.12 -44.67
N GLY A 613 4.79 -0.07 -45.96
CA GLY A 613 4.17 -1.12 -46.79
C GLY A 613 3.12 -0.64 -47.79
N ALA A 614 2.78 0.66 -47.83
CA ALA A 614 1.95 1.22 -48.89
C ALA A 614 2.80 1.44 -50.15
N GLY A 615 2.73 0.49 -51.10
CA GLY A 615 3.31 0.69 -52.43
C GLY A 615 2.80 1.99 -53.05
N LYS A 616 3.72 2.79 -53.64
CA LYS A 616 3.34 3.93 -54.47
C LYS A 616 2.57 3.36 -55.67
N ASP A 617 1.29 3.73 -55.77
CA ASP A 617 0.32 3.32 -56.80
C ASP A 617 -0.26 1.89 -56.72
N THR A 618 -1.09 1.63 -55.70
CA THR A 618 -2.09 0.54 -55.73
C THR A 618 -3.52 1.11 -55.70
N ASP A 619 -4.48 0.44 -56.34
CA ASP A 619 -5.92 0.79 -56.29
C ASP A 619 -6.42 0.91 -54.84
N GLU A 620 -5.85 0.14 -53.91
CA GLU A 620 -6.17 0.17 -52.47
C GLU A 620 -5.85 1.51 -51.79
N ASN A 621 -4.73 2.17 -52.12
CA ASN A 621 -4.42 3.50 -51.56
C ASN A 621 -5.41 4.56 -52.06
N THR A 622 -5.84 4.45 -53.33
CA THR A 622 -6.82 5.38 -53.91
C THR A 622 -8.19 5.23 -53.24
N VAL A 623 -8.60 3.99 -52.92
CA VAL A 623 -9.82 3.72 -52.15
C VAL A 623 -9.70 4.24 -50.72
N PHE A 624 -8.54 4.04 -50.07
CA PHE A 624 -8.28 4.55 -48.72
C PHE A 624 -8.37 6.08 -48.65
N HIS A 625 -7.74 6.84 -49.56
CA HIS A 625 -7.81 8.31 -49.54
C HIS A 625 -9.23 8.83 -49.79
N LYS A 626 -10.03 8.15 -50.62
CA LYS A 626 -11.46 8.48 -50.79
C LYS A 626 -12.24 8.24 -49.50
N ALA A 627 -12.02 7.09 -48.86
CA ALA A 627 -12.62 6.74 -47.57
C ALA A 627 -12.21 7.73 -46.46
N ALA A 628 -10.94 8.13 -46.38
CA ALA A 628 -10.43 9.14 -45.45
C ALA A 628 -11.04 10.53 -45.69
N SER A 629 -11.21 10.95 -46.95
CA SER A 629 -11.87 12.21 -47.28
C SER A 629 -13.35 12.21 -46.87
N GLU A 630 -14.05 11.10 -47.09
CA GLU A 630 -15.46 10.97 -46.71
C GLU A 630 -15.64 10.91 -45.20
N TYR A 631 -14.75 10.19 -44.51
CA TYR A 631 -14.66 10.20 -43.05
C TYR A 631 -14.54 11.63 -42.50
N GLN A 632 -13.63 12.43 -43.04
CA GLN A 632 -13.43 13.82 -42.61
C GLN A 632 -14.68 14.69 -42.84
N LYS A 633 -15.35 14.52 -43.99
CA LYS A 633 -16.57 15.27 -44.29
C LYS A 633 -17.69 14.94 -43.29
N ARG A 634 -17.83 13.68 -42.87
CA ARG A 634 -18.83 13.27 -41.87
C ARG A 634 -18.55 13.90 -40.51
N LEU A 635 -17.29 13.94 -40.08
CA LEU A 635 -16.92 14.61 -38.84
C LEU A 635 -17.24 16.11 -38.90
N LEU A 636 -16.85 16.79 -39.99
CA LEU A 636 -17.13 18.22 -40.17
C LEU A 636 -18.63 18.54 -40.25
N ALA A 637 -19.44 17.67 -40.88
CA ALA A 637 -20.89 17.84 -40.96
C ALA A 637 -21.58 17.78 -39.58
N GLU A 638 -20.98 17.06 -38.62
CA GLU A 638 -21.44 16.97 -37.24
C GLU A 638 -20.77 18.02 -36.32
N GLY A 639 -19.92 18.92 -36.86
CA GLY A 639 -19.23 19.97 -36.10
C GLY A 639 -18.12 19.46 -35.18
N VAL A 640 -17.56 18.29 -35.46
CA VAL A 640 -16.52 17.65 -34.63
C VAL A 640 -15.22 17.42 -35.40
N CYS A 641 -14.11 17.34 -34.67
CA CYS A 641 -12.77 17.15 -35.20
C CYS A 641 -12.06 16.06 -34.40
N ASP A 642 -11.19 15.27 -35.02
CA ASP A 642 -10.30 14.40 -34.24
C ASP A 642 -9.12 15.20 -33.63
N PHE A 643 -8.27 14.53 -32.86
CA PHE A 643 -7.14 15.20 -32.22
C PHE A 643 -6.10 15.69 -33.24
N ASP A 644 -5.87 14.93 -34.31
CA ASP A 644 -4.90 15.27 -35.35
C ASP A 644 -5.37 16.49 -36.16
N ASP A 645 -6.67 16.62 -36.38
CA ASP A 645 -7.31 17.76 -37.04
C ASP A 645 -7.03 19.08 -36.32
N LEU A 646 -6.99 19.08 -34.98
CA LEU A 646 -6.65 20.29 -34.22
C LEU A 646 -5.26 20.81 -34.62
N LEU A 647 -4.31 19.91 -34.89
CA LEU A 647 -2.96 20.28 -35.33
C LEU A 647 -2.98 20.74 -36.79
N LEU A 648 -3.64 20.00 -37.67
CA LEU A 648 -3.71 20.28 -39.10
C LEU A 648 -4.46 21.58 -39.44
N GLU A 649 -5.58 21.85 -38.79
CA GLU A 649 -6.35 23.09 -39.00
C GLU A 649 -5.59 24.31 -38.46
N THR A 650 -4.91 24.16 -37.31
CA THR A 650 -4.00 25.21 -36.81
C THR A 650 -2.86 25.46 -37.80
N LEU A 651 -2.28 24.39 -38.36
CA LEU A 651 -1.23 24.50 -39.36
C LEU A 651 -1.72 25.23 -40.63
N LYS A 652 -2.93 24.90 -41.12
CA LYS A 652 -3.57 25.58 -42.25
C LYS A 652 -3.79 27.06 -41.95
N LEU A 653 -4.29 27.41 -40.76
CA LEU A 653 -4.50 28.79 -40.32
C LEU A 653 -3.21 29.62 -40.37
N PHE A 654 -2.09 29.08 -39.85
CA PHE A 654 -0.80 29.77 -39.86
C PHE A 654 -0.20 29.89 -41.27
N LYS A 655 -0.47 28.94 -42.17
CA LYS A 655 -0.01 28.98 -43.58
C LYS A 655 -0.84 29.93 -44.44
N SER A 656 -2.15 30.02 -44.21
CA SER A 656 -3.07 30.83 -45.02
C SER A 656 -3.01 32.33 -44.69
N GLU A 657 -2.76 32.69 -43.43
CA GLU A 657 -2.71 34.09 -42.99
C GLU A 657 -1.36 34.50 -42.36
N PRO A 658 -0.23 34.42 -43.10
CA PRO A 658 1.09 34.73 -42.55
C PRO A 658 1.29 36.20 -42.12
N LYS A 659 0.32 37.09 -42.40
CA LYS A 659 0.38 38.54 -42.11
C LYS A 659 -0.44 38.99 -40.90
N LYS A 660 -1.42 38.22 -40.40
CA LYS A 660 -2.06 38.58 -39.13
C LYS A 660 -1.09 38.21 -38.00
N GLU A 661 -0.90 39.09 -37.03
CA GLU A 661 -0.12 38.82 -35.80
C GLU A 661 -0.86 37.82 -34.88
N ILE A 662 -1.45 36.74 -35.42
CA ILE A 662 -2.21 35.75 -34.65
C ILE A 662 -1.23 35.09 -33.68
N GLY A 663 -1.33 35.48 -32.41
CA GLY A 663 -0.55 34.90 -31.32
C GLY A 663 0.98 35.01 -31.41
N ARG A 664 1.59 35.63 -32.43
CA ARG A 664 3.07 35.59 -32.60
C ARG A 664 3.85 36.11 -31.38
N HIS A 665 3.33 37.14 -30.71
CA HIS A 665 3.93 37.67 -29.49
C HIS A 665 4.03 36.62 -28.38
N ARG A 666 3.09 35.66 -28.33
CA ARG A 666 3.03 34.60 -27.31
C ARG A 666 4.08 33.51 -27.49
N PHE A 667 4.68 33.44 -28.68
CA PHE A 667 5.72 32.48 -29.06
C PHE A 667 7.12 33.11 -29.21
N HIS A 668 7.33 34.32 -28.69
CA HIS A 668 8.67 34.94 -28.71
C HIS A 668 9.71 34.06 -28.02
N TYR A 669 9.33 33.38 -26.94
CA TYR A 669 10.16 32.40 -26.25
C TYR A 669 9.41 31.07 -26.22
N LEU A 670 9.75 30.18 -27.15
CA LEU A 670 9.13 28.86 -27.26
C LEU A 670 10.04 27.81 -26.62
N LEU A 671 9.53 27.15 -25.60
CA LEU A 671 10.18 26.03 -24.93
C LEU A 671 9.40 24.74 -25.21
N VAL A 672 10.09 23.69 -25.62
CA VAL A 672 9.48 22.39 -25.93
C VAL A 672 10.18 21.30 -25.12
N ASP A 673 9.40 20.61 -24.28
CA ASP A 673 9.83 19.44 -23.51
C ASP A 673 9.53 18.14 -24.26
N GLU A 674 10.25 17.07 -23.92
CA GLU A 674 10.17 15.74 -24.55
C GLU A 674 10.22 15.80 -26.09
N PHE A 675 11.15 16.59 -26.62
CA PHE A 675 11.27 16.86 -28.06
C PHE A 675 11.46 15.60 -28.92
N GLN A 676 11.95 14.50 -28.34
CA GLN A 676 12.08 13.21 -29.03
C GLN A 676 10.74 12.59 -29.47
N ASP A 677 9.62 13.00 -28.86
CA ASP A 677 8.29 12.45 -29.14
C ASP A 677 7.46 13.37 -30.05
N VAL A 678 8.14 14.24 -30.81
CA VAL A 678 7.50 15.16 -31.74
C VAL A 678 7.30 14.47 -33.09
N ASN A 679 6.09 14.56 -33.64
CA ASN A 679 5.78 14.10 -35.00
C ASN A 679 6.08 15.18 -36.05
N PRO A 680 6.15 14.85 -37.37
CA PRO A 680 6.44 15.82 -38.42
C PRO A 680 5.53 17.07 -38.43
N VAL A 681 4.23 16.90 -38.21
CA VAL A 681 3.27 18.02 -38.16
C VAL A 681 3.52 18.94 -36.96
N GLN A 682 3.79 18.38 -35.78
CA GLN A 682 4.15 19.15 -34.59
C GLN A 682 5.48 19.89 -34.80
N PHE A 683 6.46 19.26 -35.45
CA PHE A 683 7.71 19.93 -35.80
C PHE A 683 7.47 21.13 -36.74
N GLU A 684 6.59 20.99 -37.73
CA GLU A 684 6.21 22.09 -38.61
C GLU A 684 5.49 23.23 -37.84
N LEU A 685 4.61 22.90 -36.89
CA LEU A 685 3.99 23.87 -36.00
C LEU A 685 5.04 24.63 -35.17
N ILE A 686 6.02 23.94 -34.57
CA ILE A 686 7.12 24.57 -33.83
C ILE A 686 7.86 25.57 -34.73
N ARG A 687 8.15 25.17 -35.97
CA ARG A 687 8.81 26.02 -36.96
C ARG A 687 7.99 27.27 -37.27
N LEU A 688 6.69 27.13 -37.50
CA LEU A 688 5.80 28.25 -37.82
C LEU A 688 5.58 29.17 -36.63
N TRP A 689 5.34 28.64 -35.44
CA TRP A 689 5.19 29.40 -34.20
C TRP A 689 6.45 30.22 -33.90
N ASN A 690 7.62 29.65 -34.11
CA ASN A 690 8.90 30.32 -33.87
C ASN A 690 9.42 31.14 -35.08
N SER A 691 8.75 31.15 -36.23
CA SER A 691 9.22 31.87 -37.44
C SER A 691 9.42 33.38 -37.22
N GLY A 692 8.62 34.00 -36.34
CA GLY A 692 8.77 35.37 -35.84
C GLY A 692 9.22 35.46 -34.38
N GLY A 693 9.59 34.34 -33.76
CA GLY A 693 10.03 34.25 -32.37
C GLY A 693 11.47 34.72 -32.15
N ARG A 694 11.84 34.97 -30.90
CA ARG A 694 13.19 35.38 -30.50
C ARG A 694 14.07 34.18 -30.18
N GLU A 695 13.55 33.20 -29.44
CA GLU A 695 14.31 32.05 -28.95
C GLU A 695 13.49 30.77 -29.00
N LEU A 696 14.13 29.70 -29.49
CA LEU A 696 13.63 28.33 -29.39
C LEU A 696 14.53 27.54 -28.44
N PHE A 697 13.93 26.92 -27.44
CA PHE A 697 14.60 26.03 -26.51
C PHE A 697 13.93 24.66 -26.56
N VAL A 698 14.63 23.65 -27.02
CA VAL A 698 14.13 22.27 -26.98
C VAL A 698 14.94 21.45 -26.00
N ILE A 699 14.27 20.59 -25.26
CA ILE A 699 14.90 19.64 -24.34
C ILE A 699 14.28 18.26 -24.52
N GLY A 700 15.11 17.22 -24.49
CA GLY A 700 14.64 15.86 -24.67
C GLY A 700 15.76 14.84 -24.64
N ASP A 701 15.38 13.58 -24.79
CA ASP A 701 16.26 12.43 -24.80
C ASP A 701 15.94 11.50 -25.99
N PRO A 702 16.78 11.45 -27.04
CA PRO A 702 16.57 10.55 -28.17
C PRO A 702 16.44 9.07 -27.76
N ASP A 703 17.11 8.66 -26.68
CA ASP A 703 17.07 7.30 -26.16
C ASP A 703 15.73 6.97 -25.44
N GLN A 704 14.84 7.95 -25.28
CA GLN A 704 13.50 7.80 -24.71
C GLN A 704 12.38 7.97 -25.75
N ALA A 705 12.67 8.01 -27.05
CA ALA A 705 11.64 7.99 -28.10
C ALA A 705 10.96 6.60 -28.13
N ILE A 706 9.76 6.50 -27.55
CA ILE A 706 9.02 5.22 -27.37
C ILE A 706 7.57 5.30 -27.86
N TYR A 707 7.25 6.31 -28.66
CA TYR A 707 5.92 6.53 -29.24
C TYR A 707 5.94 6.46 -30.77
N GLY A 708 6.85 5.68 -31.35
CA GLY A 708 6.98 5.51 -32.81
C GLY A 708 5.68 5.00 -33.42
N PHE A 709 4.99 4.11 -32.71
CA PHE A 709 3.65 3.63 -33.08
C PHE A 709 2.56 4.72 -33.13
N ARG A 710 2.80 5.93 -32.58
CA ARG A 710 1.95 7.13 -32.67
C ARG A 710 2.45 8.13 -33.73
N GLY A 711 3.42 7.76 -34.56
CA GLY A 711 3.94 8.59 -35.64
C GLY A 711 5.02 9.59 -35.22
N THR A 712 5.69 9.39 -34.08
CA THR A 712 6.84 10.22 -33.69
C THR A 712 8.08 9.83 -34.47
N ASP A 713 8.90 10.82 -34.87
CA ASP A 713 10.14 10.57 -35.62
C ASP A 713 11.38 10.84 -34.74
N PRO A 714 12.18 9.81 -34.40
CA PRO A 714 13.42 9.97 -33.64
C PRO A 714 14.44 10.91 -34.31
N ALA A 715 14.36 11.11 -35.62
CA ALA A 715 15.22 12.01 -36.38
C ALA A 715 14.87 13.50 -36.22
N CYS A 716 13.88 13.85 -35.38
CA CYS A 716 13.49 15.24 -35.07
C CYS A 716 14.67 16.14 -34.67
N PHE A 717 15.64 15.62 -33.89
CA PHE A 717 16.85 16.37 -33.53
C PHE A 717 17.76 16.64 -34.73
N GLU A 718 17.84 15.72 -35.70
CA GLU A 718 18.61 15.91 -36.92
C GLU A 718 17.94 16.93 -37.85
N TYR A 719 16.61 16.91 -37.96
CA TYR A 719 15.87 17.92 -38.71
C TYR A 719 16.04 19.31 -38.11
N LEU A 720 16.00 19.41 -36.77
CA LEU A 720 16.24 20.68 -36.08
C LEU A 720 17.63 21.24 -36.41
N LYS A 721 18.66 20.39 -36.44
CA LYS A 721 20.03 20.77 -36.78
C LYS A 721 20.17 21.24 -38.23
N LYS A 722 19.44 20.62 -39.16
CA LYS A 722 19.38 21.05 -40.58
C LYS A 722 18.68 22.41 -40.73
N GLU A 723 17.60 22.63 -39.98
CA GLU A 723 16.82 23.87 -40.04
C GLU A 723 17.52 25.08 -39.40
N TYR A 724 18.25 24.86 -38.29
CA TYR A 724 18.99 25.90 -37.58
C TYR A 724 20.50 25.62 -37.61
N PRO A 725 21.25 26.06 -38.63
CA PRO A 725 22.70 25.81 -38.72
C PRO A 725 23.52 26.39 -37.55
N SER A 726 23.01 27.43 -36.88
CA SER A 726 23.60 28.04 -35.69
C SER A 726 23.04 27.47 -34.37
N LEU A 727 22.44 26.28 -34.40
CA LEU A 727 21.90 25.58 -33.22
C LEU A 727 23.01 25.34 -32.19
N LYS A 728 22.78 25.82 -30.96
CA LYS A 728 23.65 25.52 -29.83
C LYS A 728 23.20 24.23 -29.16
N GLU A 729 24.02 23.19 -29.24
CA GLU A 729 23.79 21.90 -28.58
C GLU A 729 24.45 21.88 -27.19
N ILE A 730 23.72 21.46 -26.16
CA ILE A 730 24.21 21.29 -24.78
C ILE A 730 23.80 19.89 -24.29
N ALA A 731 24.71 19.17 -23.64
CA ALA A 731 24.47 17.83 -23.12
C ALA A 731 24.49 17.81 -21.59
N LEU A 732 23.44 17.25 -20.99
CA LEU A 732 23.37 16.99 -19.55
C LEU A 732 23.76 15.53 -19.30
N ASN A 733 24.91 15.31 -18.64
CA ASN A 733 25.49 13.97 -18.44
C ASN A 733 25.40 13.47 -17.00
N LYS A 734 25.17 14.32 -16.00
CA LYS A 734 25.05 13.91 -14.59
C LYS A 734 23.66 13.36 -14.30
N ASN A 735 23.56 12.09 -13.92
CA ASN A 735 22.33 11.43 -13.48
C ASN A 735 22.21 11.48 -11.95
N TYR A 736 21.13 12.08 -11.46
CA TYR A 736 20.85 12.24 -10.02
C TYR A 736 19.83 11.22 -9.50
N ARG A 737 19.36 10.31 -10.36
CA ARG A 737 18.23 9.42 -10.06
C ARG A 737 18.69 8.03 -9.64
N SER A 738 19.52 7.40 -10.47
CA SER A 738 19.74 5.96 -10.46
C SER A 738 21.14 5.64 -9.95
N VAL A 739 21.25 4.54 -9.21
CA VAL A 739 22.54 4.01 -8.76
C VAL A 739 23.43 3.55 -9.93
N PRO A 740 24.77 3.47 -9.73
CA PRO A 740 25.72 3.14 -10.79
C PRO A 740 25.40 1.85 -11.57
N ALA A 741 25.06 0.76 -10.88
CA ALA A 741 24.80 -0.54 -11.52
C ALA A 741 23.60 -0.49 -12.49
N ILE A 742 22.52 0.19 -12.10
CA ILE A 742 21.32 0.37 -12.94
C ILE A 742 21.67 1.21 -14.18
N LEU A 743 22.42 2.29 -13.98
CA LEU A 743 22.79 3.20 -15.05
C LEU A 743 23.78 2.58 -16.05
N GLU A 744 24.73 1.79 -15.57
CA GLU A 744 25.67 1.02 -16.38
C GLU A 744 24.95 -0.05 -17.21
N GLY A 745 24.08 -0.84 -16.58
CA GLY A 745 23.27 -1.85 -17.28
C GLY A 745 22.36 -1.22 -18.34
N ALA A 746 21.68 -0.12 -18.00
CA ALA A 746 20.81 0.59 -18.94
C ALA A 746 21.59 1.18 -20.13
N GLN A 747 22.77 1.77 -19.88
CA GLN A 747 23.65 2.27 -20.94
C GLN A 747 24.18 1.16 -21.84
N ALA A 748 24.53 0.01 -21.27
CA ALA A 748 25.00 -1.13 -22.04
C ALA A 748 23.92 -1.64 -23.00
N VAL A 749 22.68 -1.77 -22.52
CA VAL A 749 21.52 -2.09 -23.36
C VAL A 749 21.36 -1.08 -24.49
N ILE A 750 21.19 0.21 -24.19
CA ILE A 750 20.88 1.21 -25.23
C ILE A 750 22.02 1.42 -26.23
N SER A 751 23.27 1.14 -25.86
CA SER A 751 24.46 1.31 -26.71
C SER A 751 24.51 0.41 -27.96
N GLU A 752 23.67 -0.61 -28.00
CA GLU A 752 23.44 -1.49 -29.15
C GLU A 752 22.56 -0.84 -30.23
N ASN A 753 21.87 0.27 -29.95
CA ASN A 753 21.13 1.03 -30.97
C ASN A 753 22.09 1.92 -31.78
N PRO A 754 21.81 2.19 -33.07
CA PRO A 754 22.58 3.12 -33.87
C PRO A 754 22.39 4.55 -33.36
N GLY A 755 23.48 5.33 -33.33
CA GLY A 755 23.44 6.73 -32.88
C GLY A 755 24.72 7.17 -32.17
N GLN A 756 24.75 8.44 -31.76
CA GLN A 756 25.88 8.99 -31.02
C GLN A 756 25.88 8.45 -29.58
N ARG A 757 26.92 7.71 -29.22
CA ARG A 757 27.12 7.24 -27.84
C ARG A 757 27.50 8.41 -26.94
N TRP A 758 26.78 8.55 -25.84
CA TRP A 758 27.02 9.55 -24.82
C TRP A 758 26.85 8.92 -23.45
N LYS A 759 27.78 9.22 -22.53
CA LYS A 759 27.89 8.55 -21.23
C LYS A 759 27.15 9.37 -20.18
N LEU A 760 26.26 8.72 -19.42
CA LEU A 760 25.69 9.30 -18.21
C LEU A 760 26.54 8.90 -17.01
N GLU A 761 26.84 9.87 -16.15
CA GLU A 761 27.63 9.69 -14.94
C GLU A 761 26.71 9.72 -13.72
N PRO A 762 26.68 8.66 -12.91
CA PRO A 762 25.88 8.66 -11.70
C PRO A 762 26.49 9.62 -10.68
N VAL A 763 25.64 10.42 -10.03
CA VAL A 763 26.03 11.28 -8.89
C VAL A 763 26.04 10.49 -7.59
N CYS A 764 25.19 9.46 -7.50
CA CYS A 764 25.22 8.52 -6.38
C CYS A 764 26.44 7.59 -6.50
N THR A 765 27.16 7.37 -5.39
CA THR A 765 28.37 6.53 -5.34
C THR A 765 28.11 5.13 -4.82
N GLU A 766 26.99 4.89 -4.14
CA GLU A 766 26.65 3.60 -3.53
C GLU A 766 25.32 3.08 -4.08
N GLY A 767 25.21 1.76 -4.25
CA GLY A 767 23.97 1.13 -4.72
C GLY A 767 24.04 -0.38 -4.86
N SER A 768 22.88 -1.01 -4.95
CA SER A 768 22.74 -2.46 -5.11
C SER A 768 22.89 -2.88 -6.59
N PRO A 769 23.39 -4.10 -6.86
CA PRO A 769 23.39 -4.66 -8.21
C PRO A 769 21.95 -4.87 -8.72
N ILE A 770 21.81 -4.97 -10.05
CA ILE A 770 20.56 -5.37 -10.69
C ILE A 770 20.33 -6.85 -10.40
N ARG A 771 19.18 -7.18 -9.81
CA ARG A 771 18.84 -8.59 -9.52
C ARG A 771 18.11 -9.19 -10.72
N LEU A 772 18.64 -10.28 -11.27
CA LEU A 772 18.03 -11.04 -12.35
C LEU A 772 17.47 -12.35 -11.80
N VAL A 773 16.15 -12.44 -11.74
CA VAL A 773 15.43 -13.55 -11.13
C VAL A 773 14.79 -14.42 -12.20
N THR A 774 15.12 -15.71 -12.20
CA THR A 774 14.53 -16.69 -13.13
C THR A 774 13.37 -17.42 -12.45
N ALA A 775 12.17 -17.30 -13.02
CA ALA A 775 10.96 -17.99 -12.58
C ALA A 775 10.57 -19.11 -13.55
N GLU A 776 10.02 -20.21 -13.03
CA GLU A 776 9.65 -21.37 -13.86
C GLU A 776 8.39 -21.17 -14.71
N SER A 777 7.54 -20.21 -14.33
CA SER A 777 6.29 -19.91 -15.03
C SER A 777 5.81 -18.48 -14.75
N VAL A 778 4.85 -17.98 -15.55
CA VAL A 778 4.17 -16.70 -15.31
C VAL A 778 3.54 -16.64 -13.92
N ARG A 779 3.00 -17.77 -13.43
CA ARG A 779 2.44 -17.86 -12.08
C ARG A 779 3.52 -17.76 -11.01
N ALA A 780 4.67 -18.42 -11.21
CA ALA A 780 5.80 -18.34 -10.30
C ALA A 780 6.40 -16.92 -10.26
N GLU A 781 6.44 -16.21 -11.40
CA GLU A 781 6.82 -14.80 -11.49
C GLU A 781 5.91 -13.91 -10.64
N ALA A 782 4.58 -14.07 -10.74
CA ALA A 782 3.64 -13.28 -9.97
C ALA A 782 3.71 -13.57 -8.46
N ILE A 783 3.87 -14.86 -8.08
CA ILE A 783 4.07 -15.26 -6.68
C ILE A 783 5.39 -14.71 -6.13
N PHE A 784 6.48 -14.80 -6.91
CA PHE A 784 7.76 -14.22 -6.54
C PHE A 784 7.63 -12.72 -6.31
N THR A 785 7.00 -12.00 -7.24
CA THR A 785 6.80 -10.55 -7.14
C THR A 785 6.05 -10.17 -5.87
N ALA A 786 4.96 -10.86 -5.54
CA ALA A 786 4.20 -10.59 -4.31
C ALA A 786 5.02 -10.91 -3.04
N LYS A 787 5.74 -12.03 -3.02
CA LYS A 787 6.64 -12.39 -1.90
C LYS A 787 7.80 -11.42 -1.74
N GLU A 788 8.32 -10.91 -2.84
CA GLU A 788 9.42 -9.96 -2.85
C GLU A 788 8.98 -8.58 -2.38
N ILE A 789 7.79 -8.12 -2.76
CA ILE A 789 7.18 -6.92 -2.19
C ILE A 789 7.02 -7.08 -0.67
N ASN A 790 6.44 -8.20 -0.23
CA ASN A 790 6.30 -8.52 1.19
C ASN A 790 7.66 -8.51 1.92
N ARG A 791 8.72 -9.04 1.28
CA ARG A 791 10.10 -8.95 1.80
C ARG A 791 10.60 -7.52 1.89
N LEU A 792 10.43 -6.70 0.85
CA LEU A 792 10.93 -5.31 0.79
C LEU A 792 10.29 -4.39 1.84
N ILE A 793 9.04 -4.67 2.21
CA ILE A 793 8.36 -3.95 3.32
C ILE A 793 8.69 -4.54 4.70
N GLY A 794 9.41 -5.66 4.78
CA GLY A 794 9.84 -6.31 6.02
C GLY A 794 8.80 -7.22 6.67
N GLY A 795 7.93 -7.86 5.88
CA GLY A 795 6.86 -8.74 6.35
C GLY A 795 5.52 -8.03 6.52
N ILE A 796 4.43 -8.66 6.11
CA ILE A 796 3.03 -8.19 6.31
C ILE A 796 2.38 -8.78 7.56
N ASP A 797 2.95 -9.85 8.11
CA ASP A 797 2.50 -10.48 9.35
C ASP A 797 3.69 -10.88 10.24
N MET A 798 3.37 -11.29 11.47
CA MET A 798 4.37 -11.66 12.48
C MET A 798 5.24 -12.84 12.06
N LEU A 799 4.72 -13.81 11.29
CA LEU A 799 5.50 -14.98 10.85
C LEU A 799 6.51 -14.57 9.76
N ASP A 800 6.05 -13.78 8.80
CA ASP A 800 6.90 -13.26 7.71
C ASP A 800 8.02 -12.35 8.23
N ALA A 801 7.71 -11.49 9.21
CA ALA A 801 8.69 -10.59 9.81
C ALA A 801 9.82 -11.33 10.56
N GLN A 802 9.53 -12.51 11.11
CA GLN A 802 10.51 -13.36 11.79
C GLN A 802 11.44 -14.09 10.83
N GLU A 803 10.88 -14.68 9.75
CA GLU A 803 11.66 -15.50 8.83
C GLU A 803 12.60 -14.68 7.94
N LYS A 804 12.22 -13.44 7.61
CA LYS A 804 12.87 -12.64 6.56
C LYS A 804 13.50 -11.38 7.15
N ARG A 805 14.64 -11.53 7.84
CA ARG A 805 15.49 -10.38 8.23
C ARG A 805 16.05 -9.71 6.98
N VAL A 806 15.48 -8.56 6.61
CA VAL A 806 15.98 -7.74 5.49
C VAL A 806 17.26 -7.05 5.94
N THR A 807 18.38 -7.35 5.29
CA THR A 807 19.62 -6.59 5.44
C THR A 807 19.53 -5.34 4.55
N GLY A 808 18.85 -4.31 5.02
CA GLY A 808 18.66 -3.06 4.27
C GLY A 808 17.53 -2.19 4.81
N ARG A 809 17.36 -1.01 4.21
CA ARG A 809 16.29 -0.07 4.53
C ARG A 809 14.94 -0.62 4.01
N LEU A 810 13.91 -0.62 4.85
CA LEU A 810 12.56 -1.01 4.45
C LEU A 810 11.97 0.01 3.47
N SER A 811 11.30 -0.49 2.44
CA SER A 811 10.55 0.33 1.46
C SER A 811 9.08 0.43 1.86
N GLY A 812 8.45 1.59 1.68
CA GLY A 812 6.99 1.71 1.75
C GLY A 812 6.33 1.11 0.50
N PHE A 813 5.01 0.90 0.51
CA PHE A 813 4.33 0.31 -0.66
C PHE A 813 4.43 1.22 -1.90
N SER A 814 4.30 2.53 -1.71
CA SER A 814 4.39 3.56 -2.77
C SER A 814 5.80 3.77 -3.31
N ASP A 815 6.82 3.29 -2.60
CA ASP A 815 8.20 3.26 -3.07
C ASP A 815 8.42 2.18 -4.15
N ILE A 816 7.48 1.24 -4.30
CA ILE A 816 7.59 0.07 -5.18
C ILE A 816 6.66 0.22 -6.40
N ALA A 817 7.24 0.04 -7.59
CA ALA A 817 6.50 -0.10 -8.84
C ALA A 817 6.77 -1.45 -9.51
N VAL A 818 5.71 -2.05 -10.05
CA VAL A 818 5.76 -3.25 -10.89
C VAL A 818 5.46 -2.85 -12.33
N LEU A 819 6.45 -2.98 -13.20
CA LEU A 819 6.38 -2.62 -14.61
C LEU A 819 6.22 -3.87 -15.49
N TYR A 820 5.37 -3.76 -16.51
CA TYR A 820 5.13 -4.83 -17.48
C TYR A 820 4.95 -4.28 -18.90
N ARG A 821 5.02 -5.14 -19.93
CA ARG A 821 4.89 -4.72 -21.33
C ARG A 821 3.44 -4.54 -21.76
N THR A 822 2.53 -5.39 -21.28
CA THR A 822 1.12 -5.43 -21.69
C THR A 822 0.17 -5.55 -20.49
N HIS A 823 -1.03 -4.96 -20.58
CA HIS A 823 -2.04 -5.02 -19.50
C HIS A 823 -2.49 -6.45 -19.16
N ARG A 824 -2.38 -7.40 -20.10
CA ARG A 824 -2.71 -8.82 -19.85
C ARG A 824 -1.89 -9.44 -18.72
N GLN A 825 -0.70 -8.92 -18.44
CA GLN A 825 0.15 -9.38 -17.33
C GLN A 825 -0.39 -8.92 -15.96
N ALA A 826 -1.13 -7.80 -15.91
CA ALA A 826 -1.61 -7.22 -14.66
C ALA A 826 -2.56 -8.17 -13.92
N ALA A 827 -3.50 -8.82 -14.61
CA ALA A 827 -4.51 -9.67 -14.00
C ALA A 827 -3.94 -10.77 -13.06
N PHE A 828 -2.84 -11.41 -13.45
CA PHE A 828 -2.19 -12.44 -12.61
C PHE A 828 -1.44 -11.84 -11.42
N LEU A 829 -0.78 -10.68 -11.63
CA LEU A 829 -0.10 -9.94 -10.57
C LEU A 829 -1.11 -9.47 -9.52
N GLU A 830 -2.20 -8.85 -9.96
CA GLU A 830 -3.31 -8.39 -9.12
C GLU A 830 -3.91 -9.53 -8.29
N THR A 831 -4.15 -10.69 -8.90
CA THR A 831 -4.67 -11.87 -8.19
C THR A 831 -3.72 -12.30 -7.06
N CYS A 832 -2.42 -12.30 -7.31
CA CYS A 832 -1.43 -12.68 -6.30
C CYS A 832 -1.31 -11.62 -5.20
N LEU A 833 -1.27 -10.33 -5.55
CA LEU A 833 -1.22 -9.24 -4.58
C LEU A 833 -2.46 -9.20 -3.69
N ARG A 834 -3.65 -9.41 -4.28
CA ARG A 834 -4.92 -9.52 -3.56
C ARG A 834 -4.91 -10.68 -2.59
N LYS A 835 -4.44 -11.86 -3.03
CA LYS A 835 -4.33 -13.03 -2.17
C LYS A 835 -3.38 -12.80 -1.00
N GLU A 836 -2.28 -12.11 -1.24
CA GLU A 836 -1.31 -11.73 -0.20
C GLU A 836 -1.74 -10.50 0.60
N GLY A 837 -2.90 -9.88 0.33
CA GLY A 837 -3.41 -8.72 1.08
C GLY A 837 -2.60 -7.45 0.85
N ILE A 838 -1.78 -7.39 -0.20
CA ILE A 838 -0.91 -6.25 -0.51
C ILE A 838 -1.74 -5.16 -1.20
N PRO A 839 -1.75 -3.91 -0.67
CA PRO A 839 -2.44 -2.80 -1.31
C PRO A 839 -1.73 -2.43 -2.62
N TYR A 840 -2.49 -2.35 -3.71
CA TYR A 840 -1.98 -2.04 -5.03
C TYR A 840 -2.89 -1.08 -5.78
N ARG A 841 -2.32 -0.35 -6.75
CA ARG A 841 -3.02 0.49 -7.72
C ARG A 841 -2.54 0.16 -9.12
N VAL A 842 -3.45 0.08 -10.08
CA VAL A 842 -3.11 -0.12 -11.49
C VAL A 842 -3.24 1.23 -12.21
N ALA A 843 -2.20 1.66 -12.92
CA ALA A 843 -2.24 2.85 -13.77
C ALA A 843 -2.60 2.45 -15.21
N GLY A 844 -3.60 3.13 -15.77
CA GLY A 844 -4.18 2.85 -17.09
C GLY A 844 -5.70 3.03 -17.11
N ARG A 845 -6.29 3.15 -18.32
CA ARG A 845 -7.75 3.13 -18.49
C ARG A 845 -8.26 1.75 -18.08
N ASP A 846 -9.14 1.71 -17.08
CA ASP A 846 -9.81 0.49 -16.69
C ASP A 846 -10.70 0.00 -17.85
N ASP A 847 -10.52 -1.25 -18.30
CA ASP A 847 -11.29 -1.87 -19.39
C ASP A 847 -12.82 -1.78 -19.16
N PHE A 848 -13.28 -1.59 -17.92
CA PHE A 848 -14.71 -1.48 -17.60
C PHE A 848 -15.35 -0.18 -18.15
N LEU A 849 -14.58 0.91 -18.32
CA LEU A 849 -15.11 2.15 -18.91
C LEU A 849 -15.42 2.00 -20.40
N ALA A 850 -14.86 0.98 -21.06
CA ALA A 850 -15.13 0.67 -22.46
C ALA A 850 -16.43 -0.15 -22.66
N ASP A 851 -17.04 -0.63 -21.57
CA ASP A 851 -18.27 -1.44 -21.59
C ASP A 851 -19.47 -0.67 -22.16
N THR A 852 -20.26 -1.32 -23.02
CA THR A 852 -21.41 -0.72 -23.70
C THR A 852 -22.44 -0.14 -22.74
N ALA A 853 -22.74 -0.84 -21.63
CA ALA A 853 -23.73 -0.41 -20.65
C ALA A 853 -23.21 0.78 -19.83
N VAL A 854 -21.95 0.73 -19.42
CA VAL A 854 -21.28 1.83 -18.71
C VAL A 854 -21.25 3.08 -19.58
N ARG A 855 -20.84 2.95 -20.84
CA ARG A 855 -20.75 4.06 -21.80
C ARG A 855 -22.10 4.69 -22.11
N GLY A 856 -23.12 3.87 -22.35
CA GLY A 856 -24.49 4.33 -22.58
C GLY A 856 -25.00 5.13 -21.39
N SER A 857 -24.77 4.63 -20.18
CA SER A 857 -25.19 5.28 -18.92
C SER A 857 -24.46 6.60 -18.67
N VAL A 858 -23.14 6.64 -18.84
CA VAL A 858 -22.35 7.88 -18.68
C VAL A 858 -22.75 8.94 -19.72
N SER A 859 -22.99 8.52 -20.97
CA SER A 859 -23.45 9.42 -22.04
C SER A 859 -24.83 10.01 -21.75
N PHE A 860 -25.75 9.21 -21.18
CA PHE A 860 -27.07 9.66 -20.74
C PHE A 860 -26.94 10.80 -19.72
N PHE A 861 -26.24 10.56 -18.60
CA PHE A 861 -26.12 11.58 -17.56
C PHE A 861 -25.37 12.84 -18.03
N ARG A 862 -24.34 12.70 -18.86
CA ARG A 862 -23.62 13.85 -19.44
C ARG A 862 -24.50 14.68 -20.37
N SER A 863 -25.35 14.04 -21.18
CA SER A 863 -26.25 14.73 -22.10
C SER A 863 -27.22 15.66 -21.37
N LEU A 864 -27.62 15.29 -20.15
CA LEU A 864 -28.53 16.09 -19.32
C LEU A 864 -27.83 17.23 -18.56
N LEU A 865 -26.49 17.20 -18.41
CA LEU A 865 -25.75 18.11 -17.52
C LEU A 865 -25.03 19.25 -18.25
N ASN A 866 -24.50 19.00 -19.45
CA ASN A 866 -23.54 19.91 -20.09
C ASN A 866 -24.10 20.71 -21.29
N GLY A 867 -25.37 20.57 -21.66
CA GLY A 867 -25.95 21.29 -22.80
C GLY A 867 -25.38 20.90 -24.18
N GLU A 868 -24.47 19.92 -24.23
CA GLU A 868 -23.96 19.28 -25.46
C GLU A 868 -24.97 18.20 -25.93
N GLU A 869 -26.16 18.67 -26.32
CA GLU A 869 -27.40 17.88 -26.22
C GLU A 869 -27.61 16.82 -27.30
N ARG A 870 -27.05 16.95 -28.51
CA ARG A 870 -27.52 16.13 -29.65
C ARG A 870 -26.76 14.83 -29.88
N PHE A 871 -25.44 14.85 -29.71
CA PHE A 871 -24.61 13.67 -29.99
C PHE A 871 -24.68 12.64 -28.86
N LEU A 872 -24.48 13.06 -27.61
CA LEU A 872 -24.50 12.16 -26.45
C LEU A 872 -25.86 11.49 -26.26
N ALA A 873 -26.95 12.19 -26.60
CA ALA A 873 -28.30 11.63 -26.63
C ALA A 873 -28.43 10.52 -27.69
N LYS A 874 -27.99 10.75 -28.93
CA LYS A 874 -27.97 9.73 -30.00
C LYS A 874 -27.10 8.52 -29.62
N LEU A 875 -25.93 8.77 -29.01
CA LEU A 875 -25.00 7.72 -28.59
C LEU A 875 -25.62 6.85 -27.49
N CYS A 876 -26.20 7.45 -26.45
CA CYS A 876 -26.95 6.75 -25.42
C CYS A 876 -28.07 5.90 -26.04
N GLN A 877 -28.88 6.50 -26.92
CA GLN A 877 -30.01 5.84 -27.55
C GLN A 877 -29.59 4.58 -28.33
N ARG A 878 -28.43 4.66 -29.00
CA ARG A 878 -27.90 3.56 -29.80
C ARG A 878 -27.23 2.48 -28.95
N LEU A 879 -26.60 2.83 -27.82
CA LEU A 879 -25.89 1.86 -26.97
C LEU A 879 -26.82 1.09 -26.03
N LEU A 880 -27.81 1.76 -25.42
CA LEU A 880 -28.70 1.14 -24.43
C LEU A 880 -29.97 0.55 -25.07
N TRP A 881 -30.50 1.17 -26.13
CA TRP A 881 -31.76 0.76 -26.77
C TRP A 881 -31.57 0.31 -28.21
N ASN A 882 -30.47 -0.41 -28.48
CA ASN A 882 -30.10 -0.91 -29.81
C ASN A 882 -31.15 -1.83 -30.48
N GLY A 883 -32.05 -2.44 -29.70
CA GLY A 883 -33.12 -3.33 -30.19
C GLY A 883 -34.45 -2.65 -30.53
N MET A 884 -34.57 -1.33 -30.36
CA MET A 884 -35.79 -0.55 -30.64
C MET A 884 -35.68 0.17 -31.98
N ASP A 885 -36.81 0.54 -32.59
CA ASP A 885 -36.83 1.39 -33.80
C ASP A 885 -36.53 2.87 -33.46
N GLY A 886 -36.09 3.66 -34.45
CA GLY A 886 -35.66 5.06 -34.26
C GLY A 886 -36.61 5.92 -33.40
N PRO A 887 -37.92 5.97 -33.70
CA PRO A 887 -38.90 6.73 -32.91
C PRO A 887 -39.10 6.18 -31.49
N GLU A 888 -38.97 4.87 -31.30
CA GLU A 888 -39.12 4.23 -29.99
C GLU A 888 -37.91 4.49 -29.08
N ARG A 889 -36.69 4.54 -29.66
CA ARG A 889 -35.46 4.93 -28.93
C ARG A 889 -35.54 6.34 -28.39
N GLU A 890 -36.03 7.28 -29.20
CA GLU A 890 -36.20 8.67 -28.81
C GLU A 890 -37.23 8.80 -27.68
N ALA A 891 -38.35 8.09 -27.77
CA ALA A 891 -39.36 8.02 -26.72
C ALA A 891 -38.85 7.35 -25.42
N ALA A 892 -37.96 6.36 -25.51
CA ALA A 892 -37.32 5.74 -24.35
C ALA A 892 -36.37 6.72 -23.64
N PHE A 893 -35.54 7.44 -24.41
CA PHE A 893 -34.66 8.49 -23.89
C PHE A 893 -35.44 9.60 -23.18
N GLU A 894 -36.51 10.12 -23.78
CA GLU A 894 -37.32 11.18 -23.19
C GLU A 894 -37.98 10.76 -21.86
N ARG A 895 -38.45 9.51 -21.77
CA ARG A 895 -39.02 8.97 -20.53
C ARG A 895 -37.96 8.88 -19.43
N ALA A 896 -36.79 8.33 -19.75
CA ALA A 896 -35.68 8.27 -18.82
C ALA A 896 -35.23 9.67 -18.37
N ALA A 897 -35.09 10.61 -19.31
CA ALA A 897 -34.69 11.99 -19.02
C ALA A 897 -35.65 12.68 -18.05
N LYS A 898 -36.97 12.50 -18.22
CA LYS A 898 -38.00 13.05 -17.31
C LYS A 898 -37.90 12.48 -15.88
N THR A 899 -37.58 11.20 -15.73
CA THR A 899 -37.46 10.55 -14.42
C THR A 899 -36.18 10.96 -13.69
N TYR A 900 -35.05 10.98 -14.39
CA TYR A 900 -33.72 11.11 -13.77
C TYR A 900 -33.21 12.56 -13.64
N SER A 901 -33.71 13.49 -14.46
CA SER A 901 -33.39 14.94 -14.32
C SER A 901 -33.61 15.50 -12.91
N PRO A 902 -34.78 15.29 -12.25
CA PRO A 902 -35.00 15.80 -10.90
C PRO A 902 -34.18 15.06 -9.82
N LEU A 903 -33.84 13.78 -10.05
CA LEU A 903 -33.07 12.98 -9.10
C LEU A 903 -31.61 13.42 -9.02
N MET A 904 -31.01 13.85 -10.14
CA MET A 904 -29.63 14.35 -10.19
C MET A 904 -29.37 15.59 -9.31
N ILE A 905 -30.41 16.34 -8.94
CA ILE A 905 -30.31 17.51 -8.07
C ILE A 905 -30.45 17.13 -6.59
N LYS A 906 -31.20 16.06 -6.28
CA LYS A 906 -31.62 15.72 -4.91
C LYS A 906 -30.86 14.55 -4.28
N GLU A 907 -30.41 13.60 -5.09
CA GLU A 907 -29.84 12.33 -4.62
C GLU A 907 -28.34 12.24 -4.94
N LYS A 908 -27.63 11.33 -4.26
CA LYS A 908 -26.21 11.08 -4.51
C LYS A 908 -26.03 10.22 -5.77
N PRO A 909 -24.89 10.33 -6.47
CA PRO A 909 -24.62 9.53 -7.68
C PRO A 909 -24.72 8.01 -7.47
N TYR A 910 -24.41 7.51 -6.27
CA TYR A 910 -24.53 6.09 -5.92
C TYR A 910 -25.98 5.61 -6.02
N ASP A 911 -26.90 6.28 -5.33
CA ASP A 911 -28.31 5.92 -5.27
C ASP A 911 -28.99 6.06 -6.64
N ILE A 912 -28.56 7.06 -7.43
CA ILE A 912 -29.05 7.29 -8.78
C ILE A 912 -28.62 6.14 -9.71
N LEU A 913 -27.36 5.71 -9.64
CA LEU A 913 -26.87 4.60 -10.46
C LEU A 913 -27.48 3.27 -10.04
N ASP A 914 -27.73 3.06 -8.75
CA ASP A 914 -28.39 1.85 -8.26
C ASP A 914 -29.79 1.68 -8.86
N LYS A 915 -30.61 2.76 -8.80
CA LYS A 915 -31.92 2.80 -9.45
C LYS A 915 -31.82 2.65 -10.97
N TRP A 916 -30.84 3.30 -11.60
CA TRP A 916 -30.63 3.22 -13.04
C TRP A 916 -30.31 1.81 -13.53
N ILE A 917 -29.44 1.10 -12.81
CA ILE A 917 -29.06 -0.29 -13.12
C ILE A 917 -30.28 -1.19 -13.04
N ALA A 918 -31.11 -1.03 -12.01
CA ALA A 918 -32.35 -1.78 -11.84
C ALA A 918 -33.37 -1.47 -12.94
N ASP A 919 -33.64 -0.18 -13.23
CA ASP A 919 -34.65 0.27 -14.19
C ASP A 919 -34.30 -0.12 -15.64
N GLN A 920 -33.02 -0.12 -16.00
CA GLN A 920 -32.55 -0.45 -17.35
C GLN A 920 -32.12 -1.92 -17.50
N ASN A 921 -32.21 -2.71 -16.42
CA ASN A 921 -31.77 -4.12 -16.37
C ASN A 921 -30.31 -4.32 -16.83
N LEU A 922 -29.41 -3.48 -16.31
CA LEU A 922 -27.98 -3.44 -16.69
C LEU A 922 -27.07 -4.14 -15.67
N ASP A 923 -27.56 -5.17 -14.98
CA ASP A 923 -26.79 -5.85 -13.94
C ASP A 923 -25.59 -6.62 -14.52
N ASN A 924 -24.41 -6.04 -14.37
CA ASN A 924 -23.15 -6.64 -14.78
C ASN A 924 -21.98 -6.15 -13.90
N GLN A 925 -20.87 -6.88 -13.91
CA GLN A 925 -19.70 -6.58 -13.07
C GLN A 925 -19.09 -5.19 -13.34
N ASN A 926 -19.25 -4.64 -14.55
CA ASN A 926 -18.71 -3.34 -14.93
C ASN A 926 -19.60 -2.17 -14.46
N MET A 927 -20.92 -2.36 -14.47
CA MET A 927 -21.90 -1.43 -13.92
C MET A 927 -21.83 -1.39 -12.40
N GLU A 928 -21.58 -2.52 -11.75
CA GLU A 928 -21.32 -2.54 -10.30
C GLU A 928 -20.06 -1.73 -9.95
N LYS A 929 -18.97 -1.88 -10.73
CA LYS A 929 -17.78 -1.03 -10.57
C LYS A 929 -18.09 0.44 -10.77
N LEU A 930 -18.89 0.80 -11.78
CA LEU A 930 -19.31 2.19 -12.02
C LEU A 930 -20.13 2.75 -10.83
N ARG A 931 -21.06 1.95 -10.28
CA ARG A 931 -21.87 2.29 -9.10
C ARG A 931 -20.98 2.54 -7.89
N GLN A 932 -20.06 1.62 -7.59
CA GLN A 932 -19.09 1.79 -6.51
C GLN A 932 -18.23 3.05 -6.69
N LEU A 933 -17.82 3.34 -7.93
CA LEU A 933 -17.00 4.51 -8.25
C LEU A 933 -17.76 5.83 -8.06
N SER A 934 -19.08 5.85 -8.30
CA SER A 934 -19.91 7.05 -8.16
C SER A 934 -20.13 7.46 -6.70
N GLY A 935 -20.04 6.52 -5.74
CA GLY A 935 -20.15 6.78 -4.30
C GLY A 935 -19.10 7.75 -3.75
N MET A 936 -18.04 8.05 -4.52
CA MET A 936 -16.99 8.99 -4.15
C MET A 936 -17.30 10.46 -4.47
N TYR A 937 -18.38 10.73 -5.21
CA TYR A 937 -18.66 12.07 -5.76
C TYR A 937 -19.90 12.67 -5.11
N ARG A 938 -19.89 13.99 -4.91
CA ARG A 938 -20.97 14.67 -4.19
C ARG A 938 -22.22 14.83 -5.03
N ASN A 939 -22.03 14.97 -6.35
CA ASN A 939 -23.10 15.20 -7.30
C ASN A 939 -22.74 14.58 -8.66
N MET A 940 -23.76 14.39 -9.49
CA MET A 940 -23.62 13.69 -10.77
C MET A 940 -22.68 14.44 -11.73
N LYS A 941 -22.65 15.77 -11.68
CA LYS A 941 -21.77 16.60 -12.53
C LYS A 941 -20.29 16.34 -12.27
N GLU A 942 -19.89 16.37 -11.00
CA GLU A 942 -18.52 16.11 -10.58
C GLU A 942 -18.07 14.69 -10.98
N PHE A 943 -18.96 13.71 -10.83
CA PHE A 943 -18.73 12.33 -11.24
C PHE A 943 -18.54 12.20 -12.76
N THR A 944 -19.45 12.75 -13.55
CA THR A 944 -19.38 12.64 -15.02
C THR A 944 -18.23 13.44 -15.62
N ASP A 945 -17.88 14.59 -15.03
CA ASP A 945 -16.72 15.38 -15.46
C ASP A 945 -15.42 14.60 -15.16
N ALA A 946 -15.33 13.93 -14.02
CA ALA A 946 -14.18 13.08 -13.69
C ALA A 946 -14.02 11.88 -14.66
N LEU A 947 -15.13 11.28 -15.09
CA LEU A 947 -15.13 10.23 -16.11
C LEU A 947 -14.78 10.75 -17.51
N ALA A 948 -15.11 12.00 -17.82
CA ALA A 948 -14.91 12.63 -19.12
C ALA A 948 -13.47 13.09 -19.37
N PHE A 949 -12.83 13.68 -18.36
CA PHE A 949 -11.48 14.24 -18.45
C PHE A 949 -10.40 13.25 -17.97
N GLY A 950 -10.80 12.07 -17.52
CA GLY A 950 -9.94 11.02 -17.00
C GLY A 950 -9.00 10.43 -18.06
N THR A 951 -7.83 11.04 -18.30
CA THR A 951 -6.70 10.29 -18.89
C THR A 951 -6.07 9.37 -17.84
N GLU A 952 -5.21 8.43 -18.27
CA GLU A 952 -4.63 7.25 -17.57
C GLU A 952 -4.13 7.40 -16.10
N GLY A 953 -4.19 8.60 -15.50
CA GLY A 953 -3.94 8.87 -14.08
C GLY A 953 -4.92 9.84 -13.38
N ASP A 954 -6.06 10.18 -13.98
CA ASP A 954 -6.93 11.30 -13.60
C ASP A 954 -8.26 10.91 -12.92
N LEU A 955 -8.50 9.65 -12.57
CA LEU A 955 -9.58 9.30 -11.62
C LEU A 955 -9.13 9.67 -10.18
N ILE A 956 -8.85 10.96 -9.97
CA ILE A 956 -8.40 11.53 -8.70
C ILE A 956 -9.56 12.32 -8.10
N ARG A 957 -10.04 11.79 -6.97
CA ARG A 957 -11.11 12.26 -6.07
C ARG A 957 -10.98 13.75 -5.69
N PRO A 958 -12.05 14.57 -5.77
CA PRO A 958 -12.08 15.88 -5.12
C PRO A 958 -12.72 15.76 -3.72
N GLY A 959 -11.87 15.65 -2.69
CA GLY A 959 -12.25 15.78 -1.28
C GLY A 959 -11.36 16.80 -0.57
N LYS A 960 -11.90 17.58 0.38
CA LYS A 960 -11.18 18.70 1.04
C LYS A 960 -9.91 18.29 1.83
N LYS A 961 -9.73 16.99 2.13
CA LYS A 961 -8.46 16.38 2.57
C LYS A 961 -8.27 15.05 1.83
N GLN A 962 -7.07 14.82 1.29
CA GLN A 962 -6.73 13.65 0.47
C GLN A 962 -5.81 12.72 1.26
N TYR A 963 -6.32 11.59 1.77
CA TYR A 963 -5.45 10.51 2.27
C TYR A 963 -5.00 9.65 1.10
N ARG A 964 -3.74 9.78 0.70
CA ARG A 964 -3.13 8.86 -0.28
C ARG A 964 -2.78 7.57 0.46
N SER A 965 -3.54 6.51 0.20
CA SER A 965 -3.20 5.15 0.62
C SER A 965 -1.83 4.76 0.05
N ASP A 966 -0.92 4.34 0.92
CA ASP A 966 0.38 3.79 0.56
C ASP A 966 0.16 2.45 -0.16
N ALA A 967 0.44 2.38 -1.46
CA ALA A 967 0.10 1.23 -2.31
C ALA A 967 1.12 1.02 -3.44
N VAL A 968 1.34 -0.24 -3.79
CA VAL A 968 2.24 -0.66 -4.88
C VAL A 968 1.66 -0.21 -6.21
N THR A 969 2.50 0.34 -7.10
CA THR A 969 2.03 0.84 -8.40
C THR A 969 2.28 -0.16 -9.52
N LEU A 970 1.23 -0.66 -10.15
CA LEU A 970 1.27 -1.52 -11.33
C LEU A 970 1.05 -0.67 -12.58
N MET A 971 1.93 -0.75 -13.57
CA MET A 971 1.77 0.02 -14.81
C MET A 971 2.54 -0.59 -15.98
N THR A 972 2.21 -0.17 -17.20
CA THR A 972 3.03 -0.52 -18.36
C THR A 972 4.34 0.26 -18.39
N MET A 973 5.37 -0.26 -19.06
CA MET A 973 6.62 0.47 -19.28
C MET A 973 6.38 1.83 -19.96
N HIS A 974 5.41 1.94 -20.88
CA HIS A 974 5.02 3.20 -21.50
C HIS A 974 4.47 4.20 -20.49
N ALA A 975 3.53 3.76 -19.64
CA ALA A 975 2.91 4.59 -18.60
C ALA A 975 3.91 5.05 -17.53
N SER A 976 5.07 4.38 -17.42
CA SER A 976 6.13 4.76 -16.48
C SER A 976 6.96 5.97 -16.91
N LYS A 977 6.83 6.41 -18.17
CA LYS A 977 7.59 7.56 -18.69
C LYS A 977 7.32 8.82 -17.86
N GLY A 978 8.39 9.54 -17.55
CA GLY A 978 8.35 10.71 -16.66
C GLY A 978 8.28 10.39 -15.15
N LEU A 979 8.00 9.14 -14.76
CA LEU A 979 7.95 8.72 -13.35
C LEU A 979 9.30 8.19 -12.86
N GLU A 980 9.41 7.97 -11.55
CA GLU A 980 10.56 7.40 -10.88
C GLU A 980 10.17 6.77 -9.53
N PHE A 981 10.81 5.66 -9.16
CA PHE A 981 10.51 4.88 -7.96
C PHE A 981 11.80 4.39 -7.30
N PRO A 982 11.90 4.38 -5.96
CA PRO A 982 13.00 3.73 -5.25
C PRO A 982 13.26 2.30 -5.71
N VAL A 983 12.19 1.49 -5.82
CA VAL A 983 12.27 0.10 -6.25
C VAL A 983 11.39 -0.15 -7.48
N VAL A 984 11.96 -0.80 -8.48
CA VAL A 984 11.23 -1.25 -9.68
C VAL A 984 11.40 -2.74 -9.88
N ILE A 985 10.28 -3.45 -10.01
CA ILE A 985 10.24 -4.85 -10.44
C ILE A 985 9.71 -4.88 -11.87
N LEU A 986 10.54 -5.31 -12.83
CA LEU A 986 10.18 -5.39 -14.24
C LEU A 986 9.88 -6.86 -14.60
N CYS A 987 8.61 -7.16 -14.82
CA CYS A 987 8.11 -8.52 -15.02
C CYS A 987 7.99 -8.87 -16.51
N GLY A 988 8.30 -10.14 -16.82
CA GLY A 988 8.18 -10.68 -18.17
C GLY A 988 9.31 -10.27 -19.12
N VAL A 989 10.55 -10.19 -18.62
CA VAL A 989 11.76 -9.96 -19.43
C VAL A 989 12.15 -11.23 -20.20
N ARG A 990 11.25 -11.69 -21.07
CA ARG A 990 11.33 -12.97 -21.80
C ARG A 990 11.20 -12.77 -23.29
N LYS A 991 11.67 -13.76 -24.05
CA LYS A 991 11.53 -13.80 -25.51
C LYS A 991 10.06 -13.71 -25.93
N GLY A 992 9.79 -12.95 -26.98
CA GLY A 992 8.42 -12.75 -27.52
C GLY A 992 7.60 -11.68 -26.81
N LEU A 993 8.02 -11.23 -25.63
CA LEU A 993 7.35 -10.17 -24.86
C LEU A 993 8.20 -8.91 -24.73
N ILE A 994 9.48 -9.05 -24.43
CA ILE A 994 10.46 -7.96 -24.45
C ILE A 994 11.68 -8.48 -25.23
N PRO A 995 11.86 -8.16 -26.53
CA PRO A 995 10.96 -7.37 -27.37
C PRO A 995 9.65 -8.10 -27.71
N LEU A 996 8.56 -7.33 -27.88
CA LEU A 996 7.24 -7.86 -28.25
C LEU A 996 7.23 -8.41 -29.69
N GLU A 997 6.80 -9.66 -29.88
CA GLU A 997 6.65 -10.28 -31.20
C GLU A 997 5.17 -10.37 -31.62
N THR A 998 4.79 -9.63 -32.67
CA THR A 998 3.41 -9.68 -33.20
C THR A 998 3.34 -10.72 -34.33
N LYS A 999 2.48 -11.74 -34.21
CA LYS A 999 2.27 -12.74 -35.27
C LYS A 999 1.54 -12.11 -36.47
N GLY A 1000 2.14 -12.18 -37.66
CA GLY A 1000 1.45 -11.93 -38.94
C GLY A 1000 1.79 -10.63 -39.67
N GLN A 1001 2.62 -9.74 -39.12
CA GLN A 1001 3.22 -8.65 -39.89
C GLN A 1001 4.65 -9.03 -40.28
N SER A 1002 4.87 -9.20 -41.58
CA SER A 1002 6.19 -9.24 -42.21
C SER A 1002 6.79 -7.83 -42.28
N GLY A 1003 6.87 -7.15 -41.14
CA GLY A 1003 7.55 -5.86 -40.97
C GLY A 1003 8.70 -6.07 -39.99
N GLU A 1004 9.87 -5.50 -40.29
CA GLU A 1004 11.05 -5.55 -39.43
C GLU A 1004 10.66 -5.28 -37.98
N LYS A 1005 11.14 -6.14 -37.06
CA LYS A 1005 11.08 -5.88 -35.63
C LYS A 1005 11.67 -4.48 -35.41
N ASP A 1006 10.91 -3.51 -34.90
CA ASP A 1006 11.53 -2.29 -34.37
C ASP A 1006 12.17 -2.62 -33.02
N LYS A 1007 13.25 -3.41 -33.10
CA LYS A 1007 14.06 -3.80 -31.96
C LYS A 1007 14.63 -2.58 -31.26
N GLU A 1008 14.87 -1.50 -32.01
CA GLU A 1008 15.42 -0.27 -31.47
C GLU A 1008 14.42 0.43 -30.55
N GLU A 1009 13.15 0.55 -30.96
CA GLU A 1009 12.08 1.10 -30.12
C GLU A 1009 11.82 0.23 -28.89
N GLU A 1010 11.73 -1.09 -29.04
CA GLU A 1010 11.57 -2.00 -27.88
C GLU A 1010 12.76 -1.93 -26.92
N ARG A 1011 13.97 -1.67 -27.42
CA ARG A 1011 15.15 -1.46 -26.60
C ARG A 1011 15.13 -0.12 -25.86
N ARG A 1012 14.68 0.97 -26.51
CA ARG A 1012 14.40 2.27 -25.86
C ARG A 1012 13.34 2.11 -24.76
N LEU A 1013 12.31 1.31 -25.00
CA LEU A 1013 11.27 1.02 -24.00
C LEU A 1013 11.82 0.27 -22.78
N PHE A 1014 12.66 -0.75 -23.00
CA PHE A 1014 13.33 -1.46 -21.91
C PHE A 1014 14.28 -0.53 -21.13
N TYR A 1015 15.05 0.31 -21.84
CA TYR A 1015 15.88 1.36 -21.24
C TYR A 1015 15.08 2.34 -20.37
N VAL A 1016 13.91 2.79 -20.85
CA VAL A 1016 13.00 3.63 -20.07
C VAL A 1016 12.57 2.91 -18.79
N GLY A 1017 12.16 1.64 -18.88
CA GLY A 1017 11.75 0.83 -17.74
C GLY A 1017 12.84 0.67 -16.67
N MET A 1018 14.08 0.37 -17.09
CA MET A 1018 15.23 0.26 -16.18
C MET A 1018 15.53 1.59 -15.48
N THR A 1019 15.50 2.70 -16.23
CA THR A 1019 15.87 4.04 -15.73
C THR A 1019 14.78 4.74 -14.92
N ARG A 1020 13.68 4.03 -14.61
CA ARG A 1020 12.69 4.46 -13.61
C ARG A 1020 13.15 4.15 -12.18
N ALA A 1021 14.01 3.16 -12.01
CA ALA A 1021 14.52 2.73 -10.73
C ALA A 1021 15.58 3.70 -10.18
N LYS A 1022 15.47 4.05 -8.90
CA LYS A 1022 16.50 4.84 -8.19
C LYS A 1022 17.52 3.94 -7.52
N GLU A 1023 17.06 3.04 -6.66
CA GLU A 1023 17.90 2.29 -5.72
C GLU A 1023 18.00 0.80 -6.08
N GLN A 1024 16.87 0.15 -6.40
CA GLN A 1024 16.83 -1.27 -6.73
C GLN A 1024 16.04 -1.55 -8.00
N LEU A 1025 16.62 -2.38 -8.86
CA LEU A 1025 15.99 -2.91 -10.06
C LEU A 1025 16.01 -4.44 -10.00
N ILE A 1026 14.82 -5.04 -10.09
CA ILE A 1026 14.63 -6.49 -10.13
C ILE A 1026 14.03 -6.84 -11.49
N LEU A 1027 14.75 -7.61 -12.29
CA LEU A 1027 14.31 -8.12 -13.58
C LEU A 1027 13.83 -9.56 -13.39
N VAL A 1028 12.56 -9.84 -13.71
CA VAL A 1028 12.01 -11.19 -13.62
C VAL A 1028 11.86 -11.77 -15.03
N THR A 1029 12.55 -12.88 -15.27
CA THR A 1029 12.57 -13.64 -16.53
C THR A 1029 12.12 -15.08 -16.30
N ASP A 1030 11.88 -15.83 -17.37
CA ASP A 1030 11.77 -17.28 -17.33
C ASP A 1030 12.95 -17.96 -18.04
N ARG A 1031 12.82 -19.26 -18.35
CA ARG A 1031 13.83 -20.05 -19.05
C ARG A 1031 14.12 -19.54 -20.47
N GLU A 1032 13.17 -18.85 -21.11
CA GLU A 1032 13.34 -18.26 -22.44
C GLU A 1032 13.67 -16.77 -22.30
N GLN A 1033 14.91 -16.49 -21.91
CA GLN A 1033 15.39 -15.14 -21.64
C GLN A 1033 15.26 -14.19 -22.84
N SER A 1034 14.99 -12.92 -22.55
CA SER A 1034 15.06 -11.84 -23.54
C SER A 1034 16.48 -11.70 -24.12
N GLU A 1035 16.57 -11.41 -25.42
CA GLU A 1035 17.86 -11.10 -26.06
C GLU A 1035 18.51 -9.82 -25.51
N PHE A 1036 17.74 -8.91 -24.90
CA PHE A 1036 18.26 -7.68 -24.31
C PHE A 1036 19.05 -7.94 -23.01
N LEU A 1037 18.85 -9.07 -22.36
CA LEU A 1037 19.61 -9.45 -21.16
C LEU A 1037 21.08 -9.77 -21.49
N ASN A 1038 21.39 -10.17 -22.73
CA ASN A 1038 22.76 -10.47 -23.15
C ASN A 1038 23.68 -9.24 -23.20
N ALA A 1039 23.10 -8.04 -23.29
CA ALA A 1039 23.85 -6.79 -23.31
C ALA A 1039 24.26 -6.31 -21.89
N LEU A 1040 23.69 -6.92 -20.83
CA LEU A 1040 23.96 -6.51 -19.46
C LEU A 1040 25.32 -7.03 -18.98
N PRO A 1041 26.21 -6.16 -18.44
CA PRO A 1041 27.49 -6.60 -17.86
C PRO A 1041 27.28 -7.49 -16.64
N GLU A 1042 28.00 -8.61 -16.54
CA GLU A 1042 27.93 -9.49 -15.35
C GLU A 1042 28.42 -8.78 -14.07
N THR A 1043 29.21 -7.70 -14.20
CA THR A 1043 29.65 -6.86 -13.08
C THR A 1043 28.51 -6.13 -12.36
N CYS A 1044 27.38 -5.92 -13.05
CA CYS A 1044 26.23 -5.19 -12.50
C CYS A 1044 25.07 -6.11 -12.08
N LEU A 1045 25.20 -7.43 -12.25
CA LEU A 1045 24.14 -8.42 -12.05
C LEU A 1045 24.32 -9.31 -10.82
N GLU A 1046 23.23 -9.58 -10.11
CA GLU A 1046 23.10 -10.70 -9.17
C GLU A 1046 22.01 -11.66 -9.67
N ARG A 1047 22.38 -12.90 -9.99
CA ARG A 1047 21.45 -13.91 -10.54
C ARG A 1047 20.83 -14.76 -9.44
N GLU A 1048 19.51 -14.95 -9.52
CA GLU A 1048 18.73 -15.70 -8.52
C GLU A 1048 17.68 -16.61 -9.20
N GLU A 1049 17.34 -17.74 -8.56
CA GLU A 1049 16.23 -18.60 -8.95
C GLU A 1049 15.02 -18.35 -8.03
N ALA A 1050 13.84 -18.11 -8.62
CA ALA A 1050 12.61 -17.94 -7.88
C ALA A 1050 12.26 -19.24 -7.14
N GLY A 1051 12.26 -19.19 -5.80
CA GLY A 1051 11.97 -20.35 -4.94
C GLY A 1051 13.18 -21.01 -4.29
N ARG A 1052 14.41 -20.65 -4.69
CA ARG A 1052 15.67 -21.08 -4.03
C ARG A 1052 16.48 -19.87 -3.60
N LEU A 1053 16.03 -19.18 -2.55
CA LEU A 1053 16.85 -18.14 -1.91
C LEU A 1053 17.57 -18.71 -0.68
N LYS A 1054 18.88 -18.95 -0.87
CA LYS A 1054 19.98 -19.14 0.10
C LYS A 1054 19.70 -20.01 1.34
N GLN A 1055 19.71 -21.33 1.13
CA GLN A 1055 20.15 -22.32 2.13
C GLN A 1055 21.68 -22.29 2.38
N GLN A 1056 22.45 -21.43 1.69
CA GLN A 1056 23.92 -21.42 1.78
C GLN A 1056 24.51 -20.82 3.06
N GLU A 1057 23.69 -20.30 4.00
CA GLU A 1057 24.16 -19.84 5.33
C GLU A 1057 23.64 -20.69 6.51
N ALA A 1058 22.97 -21.82 6.25
CA ALA A 1058 22.67 -22.81 7.28
C ALA A 1058 23.41 -24.10 6.93
N GLY A 1059 24.38 -24.48 7.76
CA GLY A 1059 25.18 -25.69 7.57
C GLY A 1059 24.32 -26.89 7.21
N MET A 1060 24.80 -27.68 6.24
CA MET A 1060 24.16 -28.88 5.69
C MET A 1060 23.58 -29.79 6.78
N GLY A 1061 22.31 -29.60 7.11
CA GLY A 1061 21.47 -30.62 7.71
C GLY A 1061 20.73 -31.33 6.58
N ARG A 1062 21.23 -32.50 6.15
CA ARG A 1062 20.48 -33.37 5.25
C ARG A 1062 19.30 -33.92 6.05
N GLN A 1063 18.07 -33.56 5.68
CA GLN A 1063 16.89 -34.17 6.26
C GLN A 1063 16.81 -35.62 5.78
N ILE A 1064 17.19 -36.55 6.63
CA ILE A 1064 17.15 -37.98 6.37
C ILE A 1064 15.73 -38.46 6.67
N SER A 1065 15.12 -39.24 5.78
CA SER A 1065 13.83 -39.87 6.10
C SER A 1065 14.03 -40.90 7.23
N LEU A 1066 13.00 -41.12 8.07
CA LEU A 1066 13.05 -42.14 9.14
C LEU A 1066 13.48 -43.52 8.59
N PHE A 1067 13.14 -43.81 7.33
CA PHE A 1067 13.51 -45.04 6.62
C PHE A 1067 14.99 -45.11 6.20
N GLU A 1068 15.62 -43.98 5.90
CA GLU A 1068 17.05 -43.92 5.62
C GLU A 1068 17.88 -44.00 6.92
N TRP A 1069 17.41 -43.37 8.01
CA TRP A 1069 18.05 -43.48 9.33
C TRP A 1069 18.05 -44.92 9.87
N MET A 1070 16.96 -45.67 9.65
CA MET A 1070 16.87 -47.08 10.06
C MET A 1070 17.73 -48.04 9.22
N LYS A 1071 18.24 -47.63 8.06
CA LYS A 1071 19.13 -48.45 7.22
C LYS A 1071 20.61 -48.28 7.53
N GLU A 1072 20.98 -47.23 8.26
CA GLU A 1072 22.36 -46.93 8.65
C GLU A 1072 22.69 -47.33 10.10
N GLN A 1073 21.74 -47.92 10.83
CA GLN A 1073 21.97 -48.71 12.05
C GLN A 1073 22.10 -50.18 11.69
#